data_AF-A0A963Z0K0-F1
#
_entry.id   AF-A0A963Z0K0-F1
#
_cell.length_a   1.000
_cell.length_b   1.000
_cell.length_c   1.000
_cell.angle_alpha   90.00
_cell.angle_beta   90.00
_cell.angle_gamma   90.00
#
_symmetry.space_group_name_H-M   'P 1'
#
loop_
_entity.id
_entity.type
_entity.pdbx_description
1 polymer ?
#
loop_
_entity_poly.entity_id
_entity_poly.type
_entity_poly.pdbx_seq_one_letter_code
_entity_poly.pdbx_strand_id
1 'polypeptide(L)'
;MVQKTGPSRSTRVSGPLPQSGSVTITIDRQTVQLQKKGPDLFGPGVLTVLLDGKAVTQISVSRPSAELHFTLPPRLLPLAIDLVDQATNRSVLAAPLSLEQILSPSIERAEIGRGECLMTVSMAGRPVTALAVILVDDHGMAVAGGMLEAAKRSESSRTRYAASLPLLRLLPNDQANPLTLYVGGRRMAEPVPVSAEAVGFVGYVDQAAGDQIRGWAIDLARPKHPVSLDILVGDRLVATILARESRPDLKSHKGKFSSAFTVEKAILGKLVRGDIVSVVLAGTKTHLVHSPQVVQAAETIRGIFDNIDGNQACGWVIDLSKPGKPCTVEALCEGRVIGTALANGLRRDVLEAGYYTDRCGYRIVLEEPLHTLFGRDITVRIKDSGVILNGGPRQPRINPNILTYLTPDRGIPPRVLGRLRQRMNRQADGTGISLIMPVYNTRRDWLTEALRSVCQQWCGAWELICVDDASTEPHVAAMLAWFAQTEPRIRVLRAPRNEGIAGATTRGIQAARYPYVALMDHDDVLEPDAVHHLITAARKTGADFIYSDEALTAEDSSVVLDVRARPAFSHDYYLSHPYLVHMIAVRTEIAQRIGGFDASLAISADVDFILRVIEESQRVAHIPRVLYRWRTHATSTGHEKQGQVMAATTAAIQRHLDRLKTGALARPADEFNQFEIAWPDPGGRVLIVIPTKDGIDVLRQCISSIEATVPASEYRLVVIDHESREAQSKKYLAQLAKRHTVMPYQGKFNYARMNNLAIRTHGQNEPFVLFMNNDIEAVEAGWFERMRSLAARPDIGATGTALMYSDKRMQHAGVIVGINGLADHALRFEPVWNQDGSRNLGYNASLTAVRDFSAVTAACMMMRRSVFDEIGGFNEAYAVGFNDTDLCLRIGQAGYKLIYDGRTLLFHHESVTRIAKAQLKHPQDDSNFRRDWQGLLTGGDPYYSPLLELYGADHKLRLAECPSLAPRVVPVSLGRPRPGKVAPRAQPGRKSRSAKPVSVARIGAAAD
;
A
#
# COMPACT_ATOMS: atom_id res chain seq x y z
N MET A 1 48.43 34.73 -5.14
CA MET A 1 49.70 34.42 -5.83
C MET A 1 50.22 33.07 -5.34
N VAL A 2 50.34 32.13 -6.29
CA VAL A 2 51.03 30.82 -6.26
C VAL A 2 51.21 30.14 -4.88
N GLN A 3 50.29 29.25 -4.50
CA GLN A 3 50.66 28.14 -3.61
C GLN A 3 51.25 27.02 -4.48
N LYS A 4 52.56 26.83 -4.31
CA LYS A 4 53.36 25.76 -4.90
C LYS A 4 52.66 24.42 -4.72
N THR A 5 52.34 23.75 -5.82
CA THR A 5 52.07 22.32 -5.83
C THR A 5 53.31 21.59 -5.34
N GLY A 6 53.25 21.03 -4.14
CA GLY A 6 54.20 20.00 -3.74
C GLY A 6 54.17 18.85 -4.75
N PRO A 7 55.27 18.09 -4.92
CA PRO A 7 55.39 17.09 -5.98
C PRO A 7 54.19 16.13 -5.95
N SER A 8 53.46 16.03 -7.07
CA SER A 8 52.44 14.99 -7.24
C SER A 8 53.18 13.66 -7.31
N ARG A 9 53.21 12.93 -6.19
CA ARG A 9 53.65 11.53 -6.22
C ARG A 9 52.50 10.73 -6.81
N SER A 10 52.62 10.39 -8.09
CA SER A 10 51.79 9.38 -8.74
C SER A 10 52.00 8.04 -8.04
N THR A 11 50.91 7.29 -7.84
CA THR A 11 51.00 5.94 -7.26
C THR A 11 51.08 4.94 -8.40
N ARG A 12 52.16 4.14 -8.41
CA ARG A 12 52.46 3.20 -9.49
C ARG A 12 52.35 1.76 -8.98
N VAL A 13 51.57 0.92 -9.68
CA VAL A 13 51.44 -0.51 -9.39
C VAL A 13 51.68 -1.30 -10.66
N SER A 14 52.43 -2.39 -10.57
CA SER A 14 52.72 -3.28 -11.70
C SER A 14 52.13 -4.67 -11.44
N GLY A 15 51.40 -5.22 -12.41
CA GLY A 15 50.86 -6.59 -12.37
C GLY A 15 51.26 -7.40 -13.62
N PRO A 16 51.31 -8.74 -13.53
CA PRO A 16 51.67 -9.61 -14.66
C PRO A 16 50.54 -9.73 -15.69
N LEU A 17 50.92 -9.89 -16.96
CA LEU A 17 50.01 -10.22 -18.07
C LEU A 17 50.03 -11.71 -18.42
N PRO A 18 49.02 -12.22 -19.16
CA PRO A 18 48.86 -13.66 -19.38
C PRO A 18 49.90 -14.26 -20.36
N GLN A 19 50.62 -13.43 -21.12
CA GLN A 19 51.76 -13.83 -21.96
C GLN A 19 52.84 -12.75 -21.85
N SER A 20 54.11 -13.18 -21.75
CA SER A 20 55.32 -12.42 -21.35
C SER A 20 55.23 -10.89 -21.48
N GLY A 21 54.81 -10.23 -20.39
CA GLY A 21 54.72 -8.78 -20.27
C GLY A 21 54.17 -8.35 -18.90
N SER A 22 54.22 -7.06 -18.60
CA SER A 22 53.65 -6.48 -17.36
C SER A 22 52.84 -5.24 -17.69
N VAL A 23 51.69 -5.02 -17.01
CA VAL A 23 50.96 -3.74 -17.08
C VAL A 23 51.28 -2.92 -15.84
N THR A 24 51.62 -1.66 -16.06
CA THR A 24 51.80 -0.67 -15.01
C THR A 24 50.60 0.26 -14.97
N ILE A 25 49.93 0.35 -13.84
CA ILE A 25 48.90 1.35 -13.55
C ILE A 25 49.55 2.53 -12.85
N THR A 26 49.28 3.73 -13.34
CA THR A 26 49.61 4.98 -12.66
C THR A 26 48.32 5.76 -12.43
N ILE A 27 48.04 6.12 -11.18
CA ILE A 27 46.86 6.92 -10.83
C ILE A 27 47.31 8.31 -10.38
N ASP A 28 46.81 9.35 -11.05
CA ASP A 28 46.96 10.75 -10.64
C ASP A 28 45.57 11.42 -10.57
N ARG A 29 45.17 11.80 -9.35
CA ARG A 29 43.82 12.29 -9.01
C ARG A 29 42.71 11.30 -9.43
N GLN A 30 42.05 11.55 -10.56
CA GLN A 30 41.00 10.69 -11.13
C GLN A 30 41.45 10.05 -12.45
N THR A 31 42.62 10.44 -12.97
CA THR A 31 43.13 9.91 -14.23
C THR A 31 43.92 8.64 -13.96
N VAL A 32 43.54 7.56 -14.62
CA VAL A 32 44.24 6.27 -14.61
C VAL A 32 44.96 6.13 -15.95
N GLN A 33 46.26 5.85 -15.88
CA GLN A 33 47.11 5.51 -17.00
C GLN A 33 47.50 4.04 -16.89
N LEU A 34 47.19 3.26 -17.92
CA LEU A 34 47.60 1.86 -18.06
C LEU A 34 48.66 1.76 -19.14
N GLN A 35 49.85 1.28 -18.77
CA GLN A 35 50.97 1.10 -19.69
C GLN A 35 51.37 -0.36 -19.77
N LYS A 36 51.30 -0.97 -20.97
CA LYS A 36 51.71 -2.34 -21.23
C LYS A 36 53.21 -2.36 -21.59
N LYS A 37 53.99 -3.19 -20.89
CA LYS A 37 55.41 -3.46 -21.18
C LYS A 37 55.55 -4.88 -21.74
N GLY A 38 55.84 -4.98 -23.03
CA GLY A 38 55.97 -6.24 -23.78
C GLY A 38 55.71 -5.99 -25.28
N PRO A 39 55.91 -7.00 -26.15
CA PRO A 39 55.71 -6.86 -27.60
C PRO A 39 54.25 -6.65 -28.01
N ASP A 40 53.27 -6.98 -27.15
CA ASP A 40 51.85 -6.90 -27.46
C ASP A 40 51.24 -5.54 -27.10
N LEU A 41 50.54 -4.90 -28.05
CA LEU A 41 49.79 -3.66 -27.86
C LEU A 41 48.31 -3.94 -27.53
N PHE A 42 47.59 -2.96 -26.99
CA PHE A 42 46.13 -3.00 -26.94
C PHE A 42 45.59 -2.86 -28.37
N GLY A 43 44.93 -3.89 -28.90
CA GLY A 43 44.41 -3.91 -30.27
C GLY A 43 43.27 -2.92 -30.52
N PRO A 44 42.93 -2.64 -31.79
CA PRO A 44 41.84 -1.73 -32.12
C PRO A 44 40.48 -2.35 -31.73
N GLY A 45 39.64 -1.57 -31.06
CA GLY A 45 38.35 -2.03 -30.52
C GLY A 45 37.80 -1.13 -29.42
N VAL A 46 36.66 -1.49 -28.86
CA VAL A 46 36.06 -0.80 -27.70
C VAL A 46 36.26 -1.65 -26.46
N LEU A 47 36.96 -1.10 -25.47
CA LEU A 47 37.21 -1.74 -24.19
C LEU A 47 36.29 -1.17 -23.14
N THR A 48 35.56 -2.02 -22.42
CA THR A 48 34.76 -1.61 -21.27
C THR A 48 35.61 -1.70 -20.01
N VAL A 49 35.71 -0.58 -19.28
CA VAL A 49 36.36 -0.53 -17.96
C VAL A 49 35.39 -1.04 -16.92
N LEU A 50 35.77 -2.11 -16.23
CA LEU A 50 35.05 -2.63 -15.07
C LEU A 50 35.77 -2.20 -13.80
N LEU A 51 35.02 -1.61 -12.86
CA LEU A 51 35.45 -1.40 -11.48
C LEU A 51 34.66 -2.35 -10.58
N ASP A 52 35.35 -3.21 -9.84
CA ASP A 52 34.72 -4.21 -8.97
C ASP A 52 33.62 -5.04 -9.68
N GLY A 53 33.85 -5.36 -10.96
CA GLY A 53 32.92 -6.12 -11.81
C GLY A 53 31.78 -5.31 -12.42
N LYS A 54 31.69 -3.99 -12.19
CA LYS A 54 30.68 -3.11 -12.77
C LYS A 54 31.26 -2.22 -13.86
N ALA A 55 30.59 -2.13 -15.01
CA ALA A 55 31.00 -1.25 -16.10
C ALA A 55 30.85 0.22 -15.70
N VAL A 56 31.93 1.01 -15.87
CA VAL A 56 31.93 2.44 -15.51
C VAL A 56 32.18 3.37 -16.68
N THR A 57 32.98 2.95 -17.67
CA THR A 57 33.26 3.75 -18.87
C THR A 57 33.78 2.85 -19.98
N GLN A 58 33.85 3.38 -21.20
CA GLN A 58 34.38 2.70 -22.38
C GLN A 58 35.55 3.49 -22.98
N ILE A 59 36.56 2.77 -23.48
CA ILE A 59 37.75 3.31 -24.12
C ILE A 59 37.79 2.79 -25.56
N SER A 60 37.70 3.69 -26.53
CA SER A 60 37.86 3.34 -27.94
C SER A 60 39.33 3.40 -28.34
N VAL A 61 39.88 2.26 -28.73
CA VAL A 61 41.26 2.13 -29.23
C VAL A 61 41.19 2.10 -30.75
N SER A 62 41.60 3.19 -31.40
CA SER A 62 41.51 3.32 -32.87
C SER A 62 42.70 2.70 -33.61
N ARG A 63 43.87 2.62 -32.96
CA ARG A 63 45.09 1.97 -33.45
C ARG A 63 45.78 1.25 -32.30
N PRO A 64 46.54 0.18 -32.56
CA PRO A 64 47.29 -0.52 -31.53
C PRO A 64 48.12 0.45 -30.66
N SER A 65 47.88 0.47 -29.35
CA SER A 65 48.55 1.39 -28.41
C SER A 65 49.20 0.64 -27.24
N ALA A 66 50.36 1.11 -26.77
CA ALA A 66 51.01 0.60 -25.56
C ALA A 66 50.40 1.21 -24.28
N GLU A 67 49.60 2.26 -24.44
CA GLU A 67 49.14 3.10 -23.34
C GLU A 67 47.66 3.48 -23.50
N LEU A 68 46.91 3.41 -22.40
CA LEU A 68 45.50 3.79 -22.33
C LEU A 68 45.27 4.73 -21.15
N HIS A 69 44.40 5.72 -21.34
CA HIS A 69 44.00 6.66 -20.29
C HIS A 69 42.49 6.67 -20.13
N PHE A 70 42.02 6.73 -18.89
CA PHE A 70 40.62 6.96 -18.57
C PHE A 70 40.46 7.62 -17.21
N THR A 71 39.29 8.19 -16.96
CA THR A 71 39.00 8.93 -15.72
C THR A 71 38.02 8.14 -14.85
N LEU A 72 38.31 8.03 -13.56
CA LEU A 72 37.43 7.41 -12.57
C LEU A 72 36.33 8.40 -12.12
N PRO A 73 35.10 7.91 -11.84
CA PRO A 73 34.04 8.74 -11.28
C PRO A 73 34.47 9.37 -9.92
N PRO A 74 34.04 10.61 -9.62
CA PRO A 74 34.29 11.21 -8.31
C PRO A 74 33.54 10.40 -7.24
N ARG A 75 34.28 9.80 -6.31
CA ARG A 75 33.84 9.08 -5.07
C ARG A 75 34.15 7.57 -5.00
N LEU A 76 34.77 6.96 -6.00
CA LEU A 76 35.12 5.52 -5.94
C LEU A 76 36.63 5.31 -6.03
N LEU A 77 37.23 4.74 -4.98
CA LEU A 77 38.50 4.01 -5.06
C LEU A 77 38.12 2.53 -5.21
N PRO A 78 38.21 1.94 -6.41
CA PRO A 78 37.82 0.56 -6.64
C PRO A 78 38.80 -0.41 -5.97
N LEU A 79 38.35 -1.63 -5.68
CA LEU A 79 39.22 -2.70 -5.16
C LEU A 79 39.93 -3.46 -6.29
N ALA A 80 39.31 -3.55 -7.47
CA ALA A 80 39.90 -4.13 -8.67
C ALA A 80 39.49 -3.36 -9.93
N ILE A 81 40.40 -3.31 -10.91
CA ILE A 81 40.18 -2.75 -12.25
C ILE A 81 40.32 -3.87 -13.28
N ASP A 82 39.34 -4.02 -14.16
CA ASP A 82 39.41 -4.91 -15.32
C ASP A 82 39.05 -4.19 -16.63
N LEU A 83 39.51 -4.74 -17.75
CA LEU A 83 39.20 -4.27 -19.10
C LEU A 83 38.64 -5.42 -19.93
N VAL A 84 37.40 -5.30 -20.39
CA VAL A 84 36.76 -6.33 -21.23
C VAL A 84 36.62 -5.82 -22.65
N ASP A 85 37.13 -6.58 -23.61
CA ASP A 85 36.92 -6.31 -25.03
C ASP A 85 35.45 -6.59 -25.38
N GLN A 86 34.76 -5.58 -25.90
CA GLN A 86 33.33 -5.65 -26.15
C GLN A 86 32.95 -6.66 -27.25
N ALA A 87 33.82 -6.86 -28.24
CA ALA A 87 33.53 -7.76 -29.36
C ALA A 87 33.67 -9.24 -28.95
N THR A 88 34.64 -9.54 -28.09
CA THR A 88 34.91 -10.92 -27.65
C THR A 88 34.31 -11.26 -26.28
N ASN A 89 33.88 -10.23 -25.53
CA ASN A 89 33.44 -10.31 -24.15
C ASN A 89 34.43 -11.05 -23.21
N ARG A 90 35.72 -10.91 -23.52
CA ARG A 90 36.83 -11.47 -22.72
C ARG A 90 37.66 -10.36 -22.10
N SER A 91 38.18 -10.60 -20.91
CA SER A 91 39.14 -9.67 -20.30
C SER A 91 40.42 -9.60 -21.15
N VAL A 92 40.89 -8.38 -21.37
CA VAL A 92 42.17 -8.06 -22.03
C VAL A 92 43.34 -8.19 -21.05
N LEU A 93 43.05 -8.20 -19.76
CA LEU A 93 44.01 -8.45 -18.69
C LEU A 93 44.00 -9.95 -18.33
N ALA A 94 45.10 -10.47 -17.77
CA ALA A 94 45.16 -11.88 -17.33
C ALA A 94 44.12 -12.20 -16.25
N ALA A 95 43.91 -11.19 -15.39
CA ALA A 95 42.97 -11.15 -14.29
C ALA A 95 42.73 -9.67 -13.98
N PRO A 96 41.61 -9.32 -13.31
CA PRO A 96 41.41 -8.00 -12.76
C PRO A 96 42.61 -7.56 -11.92
N LEU A 97 43.14 -6.37 -12.18
CA LEU A 97 44.25 -5.81 -11.42
C LEU A 97 43.72 -5.34 -10.07
N SER A 98 44.06 -6.09 -9.02
CA SER A 98 43.72 -5.75 -7.64
C SER A 98 44.54 -4.54 -7.17
N LEU A 99 43.85 -3.55 -6.61
CA LEU A 99 44.45 -2.36 -6.00
C LEU A 99 44.88 -2.62 -4.54
N GLU A 100 44.75 -3.86 -4.05
CA GLU A 100 45.11 -4.32 -2.69
C GLU A 100 46.55 -4.00 -2.27
N GLN A 101 47.50 -3.85 -3.20
CA GLN A 101 48.91 -3.56 -2.89
C GLN A 101 49.17 -2.08 -2.58
N ILE A 102 48.25 -1.16 -2.89
CA ILE A 102 48.46 0.29 -2.71
C ILE A 102 48.31 0.72 -1.25
N LEU A 103 47.46 0.05 -0.48
CA LEU A 103 46.93 0.61 0.78
C LEU A 103 47.52 0.02 2.07
N SER A 104 48.25 -1.10 2.00
CA SER A 104 48.99 -1.76 3.10
C SER A 104 48.63 -1.33 4.54
N PRO A 105 47.43 -1.67 5.05
CA PRO A 105 47.04 -1.36 6.43
C PRO A 105 47.72 -2.35 7.42
N SER A 106 48.09 -1.86 8.60
CA SER A 106 48.59 -2.65 9.73
C SER A 106 47.90 -2.23 11.02
N ILE A 107 47.48 -3.21 11.83
CA ILE A 107 46.92 -2.95 13.16
C ILE A 107 48.09 -2.59 14.09
N GLU A 108 48.03 -1.43 14.74
CA GLU A 108 49.01 -1.04 15.76
C GLU A 108 48.53 -1.36 17.17
N ARG A 109 47.22 -1.26 17.42
CA ARG A 109 46.60 -1.55 18.72
C ARG A 109 45.14 -1.94 18.53
N ALA A 110 44.65 -2.91 19.31
CA ALA A 110 43.24 -3.25 19.41
C ALA A 110 42.94 -3.73 20.84
N GLU A 111 42.06 -3.02 21.55
CA GLU A 111 41.71 -3.31 22.94
C GLU A 111 40.19 -3.26 23.12
N ILE A 112 39.68 -4.18 23.95
CA ILE A 112 38.26 -4.28 24.27
C ILE A 112 38.04 -3.86 25.71
N GLY A 113 37.13 -2.91 25.90
CA GLY A 113 36.72 -2.46 27.22
C GLY A 113 35.46 -1.60 27.14
N ARG A 114 34.62 -1.66 28.18
CA ARG A 114 33.40 -0.83 28.31
C ARG A 114 32.38 -1.01 27.16
N GLY A 115 32.32 -2.20 26.56
CA GLY A 115 31.38 -2.51 25.48
C GLY A 115 31.79 -2.01 24.09
N GLU A 116 33.00 -1.49 23.95
CA GLU A 116 33.58 -1.04 22.68
C GLU A 116 34.92 -1.73 22.40
N CYS A 117 35.26 -1.88 21.12
CA CYS A 117 36.60 -2.21 20.67
C CYS A 117 37.27 -0.93 20.17
N LEU A 118 38.28 -0.46 20.90
CA LEU A 118 39.13 0.67 20.53
C LEU A 118 40.32 0.14 19.73
N MET A 119 40.58 0.71 18.55
CA MET A 119 41.67 0.26 17.69
C MET A 119 42.42 1.39 17.02
N THR A 120 43.68 1.15 16.71
CA THR A 120 44.52 2.03 15.91
C THR A 120 45.08 1.25 14.73
N VAL A 121 44.84 1.73 13.52
CA VAL A 121 45.32 1.15 12.25
C VAL A 121 46.22 2.16 11.57
N SER A 122 47.39 1.74 11.09
CA SER A 122 48.28 2.55 10.27
C SER A 122 48.32 2.10 8.82
N MET A 123 48.34 3.05 7.88
CA MET A 123 48.37 2.81 6.44
C MET A 123 49.58 3.48 5.80
N ALA A 124 50.30 2.74 4.95
CA ALA A 124 51.34 3.32 4.12
C ALA A 124 50.72 4.09 2.94
N GLY A 125 51.13 5.34 2.69
CA GLY A 125 50.60 6.17 1.59
C GLY A 125 49.91 7.47 2.04
N ARG A 126 49.27 8.18 1.10
CA ARG A 126 48.56 9.44 1.40
C ARG A 126 47.28 9.17 2.22
N PRO A 127 46.91 10.08 3.14
CA PRO A 127 45.70 9.92 3.96
C PRO A 127 44.43 9.80 3.10
N VAL A 128 43.63 8.77 3.35
CA VAL A 128 42.24 8.69 2.87
C VAL A 128 41.32 9.47 3.81
N THR A 129 40.28 10.10 3.26
CA THR A 129 39.28 10.90 4.00
C THR A 129 38.28 10.04 4.77
N ALA A 130 38.12 8.77 4.39
CA ALA A 130 37.29 7.78 5.06
C ALA A 130 37.91 6.39 4.89
N LEU A 131 37.88 5.58 5.94
CA LEU A 131 38.29 4.18 5.89
C LEU A 131 37.21 3.32 6.54
N ALA A 132 36.63 2.40 5.78
CA ALA A 132 35.63 1.48 6.31
C ALA A 132 36.30 0.39 7.14
N VAL A 133 35.84 0.21 8.38
CA VAL A 133 36.33 -0.83 9.29
C VAL A 133 35.15 -1.69 9.74
N ILE A 134 35.31 -3.00 9.61
CA ILE A 134 34.26 -3.98 9.92
C ILE A 134 34.86 -5.07 10.80
N LEU A 135 34.21 -5.36 11.93
CA LEU A 135 34.47 -6.57 12.72
C LEU A 135 33.43 -7.62 12.36
N VAL A 136 33.89 -8.83 12.09
CA VAL A 136 33.03 -9.98 11.76
C VAL A 136 33.33 -11.12 12.72
N ASP A 137 32.30 -11.73 13.29
CA ASP A 137 32.43 -12.97 14.06
C ASP A 137 32.52 -14.20 13.15
N ASP A 138 32.85 -15.36 13.72
CA ASP A 138 32.98 -16.62 12.97
C ASP A 138 31.63 -17.14 12.42
N HIS A 139 30.51 -16.51 12.77
CA HIS A 139 29.17 -16.81 12.27
C HIS A 139 28.70 -15.85 11.16
N GLY A 140 29.53 -14.87 10.77
CA GLY A 140 29.27 -13.94 9.68
C GLY A 140 28.47 -12.70 10.08
N MET A 141 28.24 -12.45 11.37
CA MET A 141 27.63 -11.21 11.85
C MET A 141 28.68 -10.09 11.85
N ALA A 142 28.33 -8.94 11.30
CA ALA A 142 29.26 -7.82 11.09
C ALA A 142 28.80 -6.54 11.80
N VAL A 143 29.74 -5.84 12.44
CA VAL A 143 29.55 -4.46 12.92
C VAL A 143 30.43 -3.52 12.13
N ALA A 144 29.80 -2.54 11.46
CA ALA A 144 30.47 -1.46 10.76
C ALA A 144 30.63 -0.25 11.68
N GLY A 145 31.88 0.22 11.85
CA GLY A 145 32.18 1.47 12.54
C GLY A 145 32.21 2.65 11.58
N GLY A 146 31.69 3.79 12.02
CA GLY A 146 31.72 5.04 11.26
C GLY A 146 33.13 5.62 11.05
N MET A 147 33.20 6.62 10.15
CA MET A 147 34.40 7.34 9.68
C MET A 147 35.30 7.85 10.82
N LEU A 148 36.62 7.70 10.62
CA LEU A 148 37.65 8.13 11.58
C LEU A 148 38.39 9.36 11.06
N GLU A 149 38.58 10.35 11.93
CA GLU A 149 39.48 11.47 11.69
C GLU A 149 40.94 11.01 11.80
N ALA A 150 41.79 11.50 10.90
CA ALA A 150 43.21 11.17 10.90
C ALA A 150 43.90 11.73 12.16
N ALA A 151 44.32 10.86 13.07
CA ALA A 151 45.17 11.26 14.18
C ALA A 151 46.57 11.57 13.64
N LYS A 152 47.08 12.77 13.98
CA LYS A 152 48.42 13.34 13.68
C LYS A 152 49.43 12.39 13.00
N ARG A 153 50.00 12.84 11.87
CA ARG A 153 51.17 12.21 11.20
C ARG A 153 52.23 11.84 12.25
N SER A 154 52.55 10.55 12.36
CA SER A 154 53.77 10.12 13.06
C SER A 154 54.97 10.30 12.13
N GLU A 155 56.17 10.38 12.70
CA GLU A 155 57.44 10.54 11.96
C GLU A 155 57.81 9.32 11.09
N SER A 156 57.02 8.24 11.16
CA SER A 156 57.12 7.08 10.26
C SER A 156 56.24 7.29 9.02
N SER A 157 56.60 6.69 7.89
CA SER A 157 55.96 6.85 6.57
C SER A 157 54.50 6.35 6.44
N ARG A 158 53.75 6.23 7.54
CA ARG A 158 52.37 5.69 7.62
C ARG A 158 51.43 6.65 8.37
N THR A 159 50.17 6.75 7.90
CA THR A 159 49.10 7.55 8.52
C THR A 159 48.30 6.69 9.49
N ARG A 160 48.02 7.18 10.71
CA ARG A 160 47.27 6.45 11.74
C ARG A 160 45.79 6.87 11.78
N TYR A 161 44.93 5.88 11.97
CA TYR A 161 43.48 6.01 12.11
C TYR A 161 43.07 5.32 13.40
N ALA A 162 42.27 5.99 14.24
CA ALA A 162 41.78 5.43 15.50
C ALA A 162 40.27 5.19 15.40
N ALA A 163 39.80 3.98 15.71
CA ALA A 163 38.38 3.59 15.65
C ALA A 163 37.84 3.18 17.02
N SER A 164 36.57 3.47 17.27
CA SER A 164 35.78 2.82 18.32
C SER A 164 34.61 2.07 17.70
N LEU A 165 34.46 0.79 18.04
CA LEU A 165 33.43 -0.10 17.49
C LEU A 165 32.54 -0.63 18.61
N PRO A 166 31.23 -0.33 18.62
CA PRO A 166 30.33 -0.85 19.65
C PRO A 166 30.08 -2.35 19.46
N LEU A 167 30.35 -3.16 20.48
CA LEU A 167 30.28 -4.63 20.40
C LEU A 167 28.87 -5.20 20.63
N LEU A 168 27.85 -4.35 20.83
CA LEU A 168 26.48 -4.73 21.21
C LEU A 168 25.77 -5.73 20.28
N ARG A 169 26.26 -5.93 19.05
CA ARG A 169 25.66 -6.86 18.06
C ARG A 169 26.45 -8.15 17.82
N LEU A 170 27.64 -8.31 18.43
CA LEU A 170 28.59 -9.38 18.06
C LEU A 170 28.70 -10.55 19.05
N LEU A 171 27.95 -10.57 20.17
CA LEU A 171 27.99 -11.73 21.08
C LEU A 171 26.59 -12.04 21.62
N PRO A 172 26.11 -13.27 21.38
CA PRO A 172 25.97 -14.19 22.51
C PRO A 172 26.28 -15.64 22.13
N ASN A 173 27.33 -16.21 22.74
CA ASN A 173 27.42 -17.60 23.19
C ASN A 173 28.60 -17.68 24.16
N ASP A 174 28.53 -18.60 25.13
CA ASP A 174 29.37 -18.69 26.34
C ASP A 174 30.88 -19.00 26.10
N GLN A 175 31.46 -18.63 24.96
CA GLN A 175 32.89 -18.80 24.67
C GLN A 175 33.51 -17.55 24.04
N ALA A 176 34.73 -17.25 24.47
CA ALA A 176 35.59 -16.20 23.92
C ALA A 176 35.89 -16.47 22.43
N ASN A 177 35.15 -15.85 21.52
CA ASN A 177 35.38 -15.99 20.08
C ASN A 177 36.33 -14.89 19.57
N PRO A 178 37.39 -15.24 18.83
CA PRO A 178 38.26 -14.24 18.18
C PRO A 178 37.49 -13.46 17.10
N LEU A 179 37.58 -12.14 17.10
CA LEU A 179 36.95 -11.32 16.05
C LEU A 179 37.89 -11.14 14.86
N THR A 180 37.35 -11.30 13.65
CA THR A 180 38.10 -11.04 12.41
C THR A 180 37.91 -9.59 11.96
N LEU A 181 39.01 -8.84 11.84
CA LEU A 181 38.99 -7.44 11.40
C LEU A 181 39.11 -7.31 9.88
N TYR A 182 38.27 -6.48 9.28
CA TYR A 182 38.35 -6.06 7.89
C TYR A 182 38.57 -4.55 7.78
N VAL A 183 39.59 -4.14 7.03
CA VAL A 183 39.88 -2.73 6.75
C VAL A 183 39.87 -2.51 5.24
N GLY A 184 38.94 -1.69 4.75
CA GLY A 184 38.77 -1.46 3.31
C GLY A 184 38.52 -2.75 2.51
N GLY A 185 37.87 -3.75 3.12
CA GLY A 185 37.61 -5.07 2.52
C GLY A 185 38.70 -6.12 2.71
N ARG A 186 39.88 -5.75 3.24
CA ARG A 186 40.97 -6.71 3.51
C ARG A 186 40.83 -7.34 4.89
N ARG A 187 40.79 -8.67 4.97
CA ARG A 187 40.92 -9.44 6.22
C ARG A 187 42.30 -9.24 6.83
N MET A 188 42.36 -8.84 8.09
CA MET A 188 43.61 -8.72 8.85
C MET A 188 44.01 -10.08 9.42
N ALA A 189 45.32 -10.35 9.43
CA ALA A 189 45.86 -11.67 9.77
C ALA A 189 45.79 -11.98 11.27
N GLU A 190 45.84 -10.97 12.13
CA GLU A 190 45.75 -11.14 13.59
C GLU A 190 44.30 -10.95 14.05
N PRO A 191 43.65 -11.99 14.61
CA PRO A 191 42.34 -11.83 15.24
C PRO A 191 42.43 -11.01 16.52
N VAL A 192 41.40 -10.22 16.82
CA VAL A 192 41.34 -9.44 18.06
C VAL A 192 40.89 -10.37 19.20
N PRO A 193 41.73 -10.63 20.23
CA PRO A 193 41.36 -11.53 21.33
C PRO A 193 40.32 -10.87 22.25
N VAL A 194 39.27 -11.61 22.61
CA VAL A 194 38.19 -11.17 23.50
C VAL A 194 38.20 -12.05 24.75
N SER A 195 38.42 -11.50 25.95
CA SER A 195 38.26 -12.30 27.19
C SER A 195 36.83 -12.17 27.73
N ALA A 196 36.26 -13.29 28.19
CA ALA A 196 34.89 -13.33 28.71
C ALA A 196 34.70 -12.50 30.00
N GLU A 197 35.76 -12.29 30.78
CA GLU A 197 35.72 -11.47 32.01
C GLU A 197 35.60 -9.96 31.74
N ALA A 198 35.88 -9.50 30.52
CA ALA A 198 35.85 -8.07 30.16
C ALA A 198 34.44 -7.51 29.87
N VAL A 199 33.40 -8.37 29.80
CA VAL A 199 32.05 -7.99 29.35
C VAL A 199 30.96 -8.39 30.37
N GLY A 200 31.21 -8.18 31.67
CA GLY A 200 30.32 -8.68 32.73
C GLY A 200 28.91 -8.08 32.76
N PHE A 201 28.73 -6.81 32.40
CA PHE A 201 27.43 -6.12 32.50
C PHE A 201 27.25 -5.11 31.37
N VAL A 202 26.03 -5.02 30.82
CA VAL A 202 25.65 -4.00 29.84
C VAL A 202 24.37 -3.33 30.29
N GLY A 203 24.29 -2.01 30.18
CA GLY A 203 23.05 -1.29 30.43
C GLY A 203 23.11 0.11 29.85
N TYR A 204 21.94 0.70 29.64
CA TYR A 204 21.77 1.99 28.99
C TYR A 204 20.73 2.80 29.77
N VAL A 205 21.00 4.09 29.99
CA VAL A 205 20.01 5.03 30.54
C VAL A 205 19.34 5.73 29.36
N ASP A 206 18.07 5.42 29.10
CA ASP A 206 17.34 6.01 27.97
C ASP A 206 17.09 7.49 28.20
N GLN A 207 16.76 7.86 29.45
CA GLN A 207 16.36 9.22 29.79
C GLN A 207 16.43 9.50 31.29
N ALA A 208 16.94 10.68 31.65
CA ALA A 208 16.78 11.31 32.96
C ALA A 208 15.96 12.62 32.83
N ALA A 209 14.69 12.56 33.22
CA ALA A 209 13.76 13.70 33.21
C ALA A 209 13.36 14.08 34.65
N GLY A 210 12.86 15.31 34.85
CA GLY A 210 12.56 15.87 36.18
C GLY A 210 11.51 15.12 37.01
N ASP A 211 10.81 14.14 36.43
CA ASP A 211 9.80 13.30 37.07
C ASP A 211 10.09 11.79 37.00
N GLN A 212 11.05 11.33 36.18
CA GLN A 212 11.37 9.91 36.04
C GLN A 212 12.75 9.67 35.41
N ILE A 213 13.39 8.56 35.81
CA ILE A 213 14.58 8.02 35.15
C ILE A 213 14.27 6.61 34.69
N ARG A 214 14.60 6.28 33.44
CA ARG A 214 14.39 4.94 32.89
C ARG A 214 15.56 4.45 32.07
N GLY A 215 15.73 3.15 32.07
CA GLY A 215 16.83 2.47 31.40
C GLY A 215 16.67 0.96 31.45
N TRP A 216 17.73 0.27 31.10
CA TRP A 216 17.83 -1.17 31.25
C TRP A 216 19.27 -1.58 31.59
N ALA A 217 19.43 -2.72 32.26
CA ALA A 217 20.73 -3.31 32.57
C ALA A 217 20.62 -4.83 32.66
N ILE A 218 21.61 -5.53 32.11
CA ILE A 218 21.71 -6.99 32.07
C ILE A 218 23.11 -7.45 32.47
N ASP A 219 23.16 -8.48 33.30
CA ASP A 219 24.36 -9.28 33.56
C ASP A 219 24.47 -10.28 32.41
N LEU A 220 25.48 -10.14 31.55
CA LEU A 220 25.60 -11.01 30.37
C LEU A 220 26.02 -12.43 30.75
N ALA A 221 26.67 -12.62 31.90
CA ALA A 221 26.98 -13.94 32.43
C ALA A 221 25.75 -14.59 33.09
N ARG A 222 24.77 -13.79 33.53
CA ARG A 222 23.54 -14.26 34.19
C ARG A 222 22.30 -13.48 33.71
N PRO A 223 21.89 -13.62 32.43
CA PRO A 223 20.87 -12.76 31.80
C PRO A 223 19.45 -12.90 32.37
N LYS A 224 19.20 -13.89 33.22
CA LYS A 224 17.92 -14.09 33.93
C LYS A 224 17.90 -13.49 35.34
N HIS A 225 19.05 -13.03 35.84
CA HIS A 225 19.16 -12.41 37.16
C HIS A 225 19.05 -10.88 37.04
N PRO A 226 18.13 -10.23 37.78
CA PRO A 226 18.03 -8.78 37.79
C PRO A 226 19.32 -8.12 38.26
N VAL A 227 19.73 -7.05 37.57
CA VAL A 227 20.92 -6.28 37.94
C VAL A 227 20.57 -5.24 38.98
N SER A 228 21.37 -5.13 40.04
CA SER A 228 21.23 -4.10 41.06
C SER A 228 21.94 -2.82 40.64
N LEU A 229 21.26 -1.69 40.74
CA LEU A 229 21.72 -0.39 40.27
C LEU A 229 21.60 0.67 41.37
N ASP A 230 22.66 1.44 41.56
CA ASP A 230 22.71 2.60 42.44
C ASP A 230 22.42 3.87 41.63
N ILE A 231 21.44 4.66 42.08
CA ILE A 231 21.04 5.94 41.48
C ILE A 231 21.63 7.06 42.32
N LEU A 232 22.55 7.84 41.76
CA LEU A 232 23.19 8.97 42.43
C LEU A 232 22.77 10.28 41.80
N VAL A 233 22.46 11.28 42.63
CA VAL A 233 22.25 12.67 42.19
C VAL A 233 23.44 13.48 42.68
N GLY A 234 24.26 13.97 41.76
CA GLY A 234 25.65 14.32 42.06
C GLY A 234 26.40 13.08 42.57
N ASP A 235 27.04 13.21 43.73
CA ASP A 235 27.77 12.11 44.41
C ASP A 235 26.94 11.41 45.50
N ARG A 236 25.68 11.83 45.70
CA ARG A 236 24.83 11.28 46.76
C ARG A 236 24.00 10.11 46.23
N LEU A 237 24.14 8.93 46.82
CA LEU A 237 23.26 7.78 46.57
C LEU A 237 21.84 8.11 47.03
N VAL A 238 20.88 8.05 46.11
CA VAL A 238 19.45 8.33 46.36
C VAL A 238 18.65 7.04 46.50
N ALA A 239 18.94 6.02 45.69
CA ALA A 239 18.27 4.73 45.78
C ALA A 239 19.11 3.61 45.17
N THR A 240 18.91 2.39 45.65
CA THR A 240 19.36 1.16 44.99
C THR A 240 18.14 0.42 44.47
N ILE A 241 18.10 0.12 43.17
CA ILE A 241 16.97 -0.50 42.48
C ILE A 241 17.40 -1.80 41.78
N LEU A 242 16.43 -2.64 41.42
CA LEU A 242 16.66 -3.82 40.60
C LEU A 242 16.04 -3.65 39.22
N ALA A 243 16.84 -3.87 38.17
CA ALA A 243 16.37 -3.89 36.79
C ALA A 243 15.63 -5.20 36.49
N ARG A 244 14.32 -5.23 36.75
CA ARG A 244 13.44 -6.41 36.67
C ARG A 244 12.17 -6.21 35.84
N GLU A 245 11.94 -5.01 35.34
CA GLU A 245 10.76 -4.69 34.53
C GLU A 245 10.88 -5.30 33.13
N SER A 246 9.74 -5.62 32.54
CA SER A 246 9.65 -6.19 31.19
C SER A 246 9.50 -5.07 30.17
N ARG A 247 10.31 -5.09 29.09
CA ARG A 247 10.20 -4.16 27.97
C ARG A 247 10.00 -4.89 26.63
N PRO A 248 9.03 -4.52 25.77
CA PRO A 248 8.70 -5.29 24.57
C PRO A 248 9.77 -5.27 23.47
N ASP A 249 10.54 -4.19 23.37
CA ASP A 249 11.65 -3.95 22.43
C ASP A 249 12.92 -4.75 22.74
N LEU A 250 13.11 -5.15 24.01
CA LEU A 250 14.22 -6.03 24.44
C LEU A 250 13.90 -7.53 24.27
N LYS A 251 12.78 -7.90 23.62
CA LYS A 251 12.45 -9.29 23.29
C LYS A 251 13.19 -9.74 22.02
N SER A 252 14.35 -10.35 22.17
CA SER A 252 14.95 -11.15 21.10
C SER A 252 14.53 -12.63 21.17
N HIS A 253 14.66 -13.32 20.04
CA HIS A 253 14.19 -14.70 19.82
C HIS A 253 14.66 -15.67 20.93
N LYS A 254 13.70 -16.28 21.64
CA LYS A 254 13.80 -17.36 22.65
C LYS A 254 13.73 -17.00 24.15
N GLY A 255 13.07 -15.90 24.56
CA GLY A 255 12.58 -15.77 25.95
C GLY A 255 12.31 -14.34 26.43
N LYS A 256 11.43 -14.17 27.43
CA LYS A 256 11.17 -12.89 28.10
C LYS A 256 12.36 -12.54 29.01
N PHE A 257 13.09 -11.46 28.73
CA PHE A 257 14.07 -10.90 29.67
C PHE A 257 13.42 -9.77 30.49
N SER A 258 13.64 -9.80 31.81
CA SER A 258 13.18 -8.81 32.80
C SER A 258 14.40 -8.01 33.25
N SER A 259 14.74 -6.97 32.51
CA SER A 259 16.02 -6.25 32.63
C SER A 259 15.88 -4.72 32.51
N ALA A 260 14.65 -4.20 32.45
CA ALA A 260 14.39 -2.76 32.45
C ALA A 260 14.22 -2.23 33.88
N PHE A 261 14.40 -0.92 34.05
CA PHE A 261 14.08 -0.22 35.28
C PHE A 261 13.44 1.13 35.01
N THR A 262 12.56 1.51 35.92
CA THR A 262 11.95 2.83 35.96
C THR A 262 11.98 3.36 37.39
N VAL A 263 12.50 4.57 37.59
CA VAL A 263 12.57 5.24 38.89
C VAL A 263 11.70 6.47 38.86
N GLU A 264 10.63 6.45 39.64
CA GLU A 264 9.66 7.54 39.69
C GLU A 264 10.08 8.66 40.65
N LYS A 265 9.53 9.85 40.43
CA LYS A 265 9.71 11.06 41.25
C LYS A 265 9.61 10.83 42.76
N ALA A 266 8.72 9.93 43.20
CA ALA A 266 8.52 9.63 44.62
C ALA A 266 9.81 9.10 45.30
N ILE A 267 10.66 8.41 44.55
CA ILE A 267 11.94 7.84 45.01
C ILE A 267 13.09 8.83 44.80
N LEU A 268 13.07 9.58 43.70
CA LEU A 268 14.15 10.50 43.31
C LEU A 268 14.15 11.82 44.08
N GLY A 269 13.03 12.18 44.71
CA GLY A 269 12.83 13.51 45.28
C GLY A 269 12.64 14.58 44.20
N LYS A 270 12.91 15.85 44.53
CA LYS A 270 12.73 16.98 43.61
C LYS A 270 14.01 17.20 42.78
N LEU A 271 14.12 16.52 41.64
CA LEU A 271 15.15 16.80 40.63
C LEU A 271 14.84 18.12 39.92
N VAL A 272 15.85 18.96 39.74
CA VAL A 272 15.74 20.22 39.00
C VAL A 272 16.55 20.17 37.70
N ARG A 273 16.15 20.97 36.71
CA ARG A 273 16.86 21.09 35.44
C ARG A 273 18.32 21.46 35.70
N GLY A 274 19.25 20.67 35.17
CA GLY A 274 20.68 20.86 35.38
C GLY A 274 21.31 19.91 36.41
N ASP A 275 20.52 19.21 37.22
CA ASP A 275 21.05 18.16 38.10
C ASP A 275 21.73 17.06 37.29
N ILE A 276 22.80 16.49 37.84
CA ILE A 276 23.52 15.38 37.20
C ILE A 276 23.10 14.09 37.88
N VAL A 277 22.54 13.15 37.12
CA VAL A 277 22.14 11.84 37.62
C VAL A 277 22.99 10.74 37.03
N SER A 278 23.62 9.98 37.92
CA SER A 278 24.40 8.79 37.62
C SER A 278 23.61 7.54 37.95
N VAL A 279 23.60 6.57 37.05
CA VAL A 279 23.11 5.22 37.29
C VAL A 279 24.30 4.30 37.16
N VAL A 280 24.69 3.67 38.28
CA VAL A 280 25.88 2.82 38.35
C VAL A 280 25.49 1.42 38.82
N LEU A 281 26.30 0.42 38.50
CA LEU A 281 26.12 -0.92 39.06
C LEU A 281 26.32 -0.88 40.58
N ALA A 282 25.34 -1.41 41.33
CA ALA A 282 25.30 -1.24 42.77
C ALA A 282 26.53 -1.83 43.46
N GLY A 283 27.08 -1.08 44.43
CA GLY A 283 28.33 -1.47 45.12
C GLY A 283 29.60 -1.34 44.27
N THR A 284 29.51 -0.72 43.09
CA THR A 284 30.66 -0.43 42.21
C THR A 284 30.69 1.06 41.83
N LYS A 285 31.73 1.48 41.09
CA LYS A 285 31.83 2.83 40.48
C LYS A 285 31.53 2.82 38.97
N THR A 286 30.92 1.76 38.45
CA THR A 286 30.75 1.55 37.01
C THR A 286 29.42 2.14 36.54
N HIS A 287 29.48 3.20 35.74
CA HIS A 287 28.30 3.83 35.14
C HIS A 287 27.72 2.98 34.02
N LEU A 288 26.39 2.99 33.90
CA LEU A 288 25.73 2.50 32.69
C LEU A 288 26.01 3.42 31.50
N VAL A 289 25.85 2.91 30.29
CA VAL A 289 26.01 3.68 29.07
C VAL A 289 24.99 4.82 29.06
N HIS A 290 25.43 5.99 28.59
CA HIS A 290 24.63 7.21 28.61
C HIS A 290 24.30 7.68 30.04
N SER A 291 25.22 7.46 30.99
CA SER A 291 25.22 7.99 32.34
C SER A 291 26.64 8.46 32.74
N PRO A 292 26.82 9.59 33.45
CA PRO A 292 25.79 10.48 33.99
C PRO A 292 25.00 11.24 32.92
N GLN A 293 23.75 11.59 33.22
CA GLN A 293 22.93 12.51 32.41
C GLN A 293 22.62 13.79 33.17
N VAL A 294 22.57 14.89 32.44
CA VAL A 294 22.01 16.15 32.94
C VAL A 294 20.49 16.08 32.81
N VAL A 295 19.76 16.30 33.91
CA VAL A 295 18.29 16.28 33.94
C VAL A 295 17.76 17.34 32.99
N GLN A 296 17.08 16.88 31.95
CA GLN A 296 16.42 17.73 30.97
C GLN A 296 14.97 18.04 31.37
N ALA A 297 14.41 19.11 30.82
CA ALA A 297 12.98 19.37 30.95
C ALA A 297 12.20 18.22 30.31
N ALA A 298 11.10 17.78 30.94
CA ALA A 298 10.28 16.69 30.40
C ALA A 298 9.79 17.06 29.00
N GLU A 299 10.24 16.33 27.97
CA GLU A 299 9.78 16.55 26.61
C GLU A 299 8.29 16.28 26.49
N THR A 300 7.54 17.30 26.08
CA THR A 300 6.09 17.22 25.90
C THR A 300 5.71 16.63 24.54
N ILE A 301 6.63 16.51 23.59
CA ILE A 301 6.33 16.01 22.24
C ILE A 301 6.88 14.58 22.06
N ARG A 302 6.06 13.70 21.49
CA ARG A 302 6.40 12.31 21.13
C ARG A 302 5.99 12.06 19.70
N GLY A 303 6.83 11.45 18.87
CA GLY A 303 6.44 11.10 17.51
C GLY A 303 7.54 10.43 16.71
N ILE A 304 7.13 9.67 15.70
CA ILE A 304 8.01 8.91 14.80
C ILE A 304 7.56 9.12 13.35
N PHE A 305 8.53 9.38 12.49
CA PHE A 305 8.46 9.27 11.05
C PHE A 305 8.76 7.83 10.62
N ASP A 306 7.70 7.08 10.33
CA ASP A 306 7.75 5.63 10.15
C ASP A 306 8.32 5.23 8.79
N ASN A 307 7.79 5.80 7.69
CA ASN A 307 8.21 5.45 6.33
C ASN A 307 7.79 6.49 5.27
N ILE A 308 8.26 6.27 4.04
CA ILE A 308 7.78 6.91 2.83
C ILE A 308 7.28 5.80 1.91
N ASP A 309 6.04 5.87 1.49
CA ASP A 309 5.32 4.86 0.71
C ASP A 309 4.73 5.54 -0.53
N GLY A 310 5.29 5.24 -1.70
CA GLY A 310 4.99 6.02 -2.91
C GLY A 310 5.26 7.51 -2.67
N ASN A 311 4.28 8.36 -3.01
CA ASN A 311 4.33 9.80 -2.77
C ASN A 311 3.79 10.20 -1.38
N GLN A 312 3.85 9.35 -0.36
CA GLN A 312 3.30 9.67 0.96
C GLN A 312 4.27 9.40 2.11
N ALA A 313 4.58 10.42 2.91
CA ALA A 313 5.36 10.29 4.15
C ALA A 313 4.44 10.05 5.35
N CYS A 314 4.60 8.93 6.05
CA CYS A 314 3.69 8.49 7.11
C CYS A 314 4.39 8.42 8.47
N GLY A 315 3.62 8.62 9.54
CA GLY A 315 4.14 8.50 10.90
C GLY A 315 3.07 8.77 11.95
N TRP A 316 3.50 9.08 13.17
CA TRP A 316 2.63 9.56 14.23
C TRP A 316 3.32 10.61 15.11
N VAL A 317 2.54 11.48 15.74
CA VAL A 317 3.02 12.49 16.69
C VAL A 317 1.92 12.89 17.68
N ILE A 318 2.31 13.16 18.92
CA ILE A 318 1.49 13.60 20.05
C ILE A 318 2.22 14.73 20.78
N ASP A 319 1.52 15.81 21.08
CA ASP A 319 1.95 16.83 22.05
C ASP A 319 1.22 16.59 23.38
N LEU A 320 1.92 16.01 24.34
CA LEU A 320 1.47 15.73 25.71
C LEU A 320 1.16 17.01 26.50
N SER A 321 1.63 18.19 26.06
CA SER A 321 1.20 19.47 26.65
C SER A 321 -0.19 19.90 26.19
N LYS A 322 -0.71 19.32 25.10
CA LYS A 322 -2.01 19.63 24.49
C LYS A 322 -2.77 18.33 24.18
N PRO A 323 -3.10 17.51 25.20
CA PRO A 323 -3.79 16.24 25.02
C PRO A 323 -5.11 16.44 24.26
N GLY A 324 -5.33 15.62 23.22
CA GLY A 324 -6.51 15.67 22.36
C GLY A 324 -6.44 16.64 21.17
N LYS A 325 -5.42 17.51 21.08
CA LYS A 325 -5.19 18.37 19.91
C LYS A 325 -4.16 17.74 18.97
N PRO A 326 -4.52 17.44 17.70
CA PRO A 326 -3.57 16.87 16.74
C PRO A 326 -2.50 17.90 16.31
N CYS A 327 -1.29 17.42 16.06
CA CYS A 327 -0.16 18.26 15.61
C CYS A 327 -0.16 18.42 14.08
N THR A 328 0.15 19.60 13.57
CA THR A 328 0.43 19.79 12.13
C THR A 328 1.88 19.42 11.84
N VAL A 329 2.11 18.62 10.82
CA VAL A 329 3.43 18.14 10.38
C VAL A 329 3.72 18.53 8.94
N GLU A 330 4.99 18.76 8.63
CA GLU A 330 5.50 19.15 7.31
C GLU A 330 6.61 18.18 6.90
N ALA A 331 6.57 17.69 5.66
CA ALA A 331 7.65 16.94 5.04
C ALA A 331 8.60 17.92 4.35
N LEU A 332 9.91 17.73 4.54
CA LEU A 332 10.94 18.60 3.98
C LEU A 332 11.92 17.78 3.16
N CYS A 333 12.19 18.22 1.94
CA CYS A 333 13.33 17.78 1.12
C CYS A 333 14.26 18.97 0.93
N GLU A 334 15.54 18.79 1.29
CA GLU A 334 16.58 19.85 1.17
C GLU A 334 16.16 21.18 1.83
N GLY A 335 15.39 21.11 2.92
CA GLY A 335 14.89 22.26 3.67
C GLY A 335 13.64 22.94 3.09
N ARG A 336 13.17 22.54 1.90
CA ARG A 336 11.90 23.02 1.34
C ARG A 336 10.75 22.12 1.78
N VAL A 337 9.61 22.71 2.14
CA VAL A 337 8.38 21.97 2.43
C VAL A 337 7.83 21.39 1.13
N ILE A 338 7.59 20.08 1.13
CA ILE A 338 7.10 19.31 -0.03
C ILE A 338 5.75 18.63 0.26
N GLY A 339 5.13 18.97 1.38
CA GLY A 339 3.82 18.48 1.79
C GLY A 339 3.55 18.78 3.27
N THR A 340 2.28 18.96 3.61
CA THR A 340 1.80 19.22 4.98
C THR A 340 0.61 18.34 5.33
N ALA A 341 0.51 17.86 6.58
CA ALA A 341 -0.66 17.11 7.06
C ALA A 341 -0.94 17.35 8.54
N LEU A 342 -2.16 17.04 8.97
CA LEU A 342 -2.56 17.04 10.37
C LEU A 342 -2.48 15.62 10.94
N ALA A 343 -1.85 15.44 12.11
CA ALA A 343 -1.65 14.16 12.76
C ALA A 343 -2.88 13.72 13.57
N ASN A 344 -3.95 13.38 12.87
CA ASN A 344 -5.28 13.13 13.43
C ASN A 344 -5.86 11.75 13.08
N GLY A 345 -5.02 10.83 12.63
CA GLY A 345 -5.37 9.43 12.38
C GLY A 345 -5.22 8.55 13.63
N LEU A 346 -6.00 7.46 13.66
CA LEU A 346 -5.95 6.46 14.72
C LEU A 346 -4.74 5.53 14.54
N ARG A 347 -3.96 5.34 15.60
CA ARG A 347 -2.87 4.36 15.67
C ARG A 347 -3.07 3.43 16.86
N ARG A 348 -3.56 2.21 16.60
CA ARG A 348 -3.85 1.22 17.65
C ARG A 348 -2.59 0.81 18.42
N ASP A 349 -1.46 0.70 17.73
CA ASP A 349 -0.15 0.45 18.34
C ASP A 349 0.27 1.55 19.33
N VAL A 350 -0.05 2.81 19.02
CA VAL A 350 0.21 3.96 19.90
C VAL A 350 -0.77 3.98 21.09
N LEU A 351 -2.04 3.63 20.87
CA LEU A 351 -3.01 3.45 21.97
C LEU A 351 -2.64 2.29 22.90
N GLU A 352 -2.21 1.16 22.35
CA GLU A 352 -1.76 -0.02 23.10
C GLU A 352 -0.49 0.26 23.91
N ALA A 353 0.35 1.20 23.43
CA ALA A 353 1.49 1.72 24.18
C ALA A 353 1.11 2.66 25.35
N GLY A 354 -0.18 2.88 25.60
CA GLY A 354 -0.69 3.64 26.76
C GLY A 354 -0.86 5.13 26.52
N TYR A 355 -0.76 5.61 25.27
CA TYR A 355 -1.07 7.00 24.94
C TYR A 355 -2.58 7.17 24.75
N TYR A 356 -3.19 8.14 25.44
CA TYR A 356 -4.65 8.29 25.54
C TYR A 356 -5.31 9.08 24.39
N THR A 357 -4.67 9.21 23.23
CA THR A 357 -5.22 9.95 22.07
C THR A 357 -5.33 9.05 20.84
N ASP A 358 -6.51 9.06 20.22
CA ASP A 358 -6.81 8.41 18.95
C ASP A 358 -6.48 9.30 17.73
N ARG A 359 -5.90 10.49 17.96
CA ARG A 359 -5.53 11.48 16.95
C ARG A 359 -4.04 11.74 17.01
N CYS A 360 -3.27 10.87 16.38
CA CYS A 360 -1.81 10.95 16.41
C CYS A 360 -1.13 10.49 15.13
N GLY A 361 -1.75 9.65 14.30
CA GLY A 361 -1.21 9.24 13.01
C GLY A 361 -1.29 10.36 11.97
N TYR A 362 -0.27 10.52 11.14
CA TYR A 362 -0.27 11.44 10.00
C TYR A 362 0.14 10.74 8.70
N ARG A 363 -0.31 11.33 7.59
CA ARG A 363 0.09 10.99 6.24
C ARG A 363 0.23 12.28 5.44
N ILE A 364 1.45 12.59 5.04
CA ILE A 364 1.78 13.77 4.25
C ILE A 364 1.86 13.33 2.79
N VAL A 365 0.96 13.83 1.95
CA VAL A 365 1.09 13.68 0.49
C VAL A 365 2.23 14.59 0.03
N LEU A 366 3.19 14.00 -0.67
CA LEU A 366 4.30 14.72 -1.27
C LEU A 366 3.78 15.36 -2.57
N GLU A 367 3.82 16.68 -2.62
CA GLU A 367 3.30 17.51 -3.71
C GLU A 367 4.17 17.40 -4.98
N GLU A 368 5.39 16.89 -4.85
CA GLU A 368 6.28 16.63 -5.97
C GLU A 368 6.12 15.23 -6.57
N PRO A 369 6.27 15.10 -7.90
CA PRO A 369 6.26 13.80 -8.55
C PRO A 369 7.31 12.87 -7.94
N LEU A 370 6.91 11.64 -7.60
CA LEU A 370 7.76 10.69 -6.87
C LEU A 370 9.14 10.47 -7.52
N HIS A 371 9.21 10.48 -8.86
CA HIS A 371 10.44 10.28 -9.61
C HIS A 371 11.48 11.38 -9.39
N THR A 372 11.07 12.61 -9.05
CA THR A 372 12.01 13.73 -8.78
C THR A 372 12.62 13.67 -7.39
N LEU A 373 11.99 12.92 -6.48
CA LEU A 373 12.35 12.79 -5.07
C LEU A 373 13.24 11.56 -4.80
N PHE A 374 13.39 10.63 -5.75
CA PHE A 374 14.26 9.47 -5.57
C PHE A 374 15.71 9.87 -5.28
N GLY A 375 16.29 9.25 -4.25
CA GLY A 375 17.65 9.54 -3.79
C GLY A 375 17.79 10.81 -2.95
N ARG A 376 16.69 11.54 -2.67
CA ARG A 376 16.68 12.72 -1.80
C ARG A 376 16.21 12.38 -0.40
N ASP A 377 16.82 13.01 0.60
CA ASP A 377 16.45 12.86 2.00
C ASP A 377 15.23 13.71 2.35
N ILE A 378 14.21 13.04 2.86
CA ILE A 378 13.00 13.65 3.38
C ILE A 378 13.01 13.53 4.90
N THR A 379 12.70 14.62 5.58
CA THR A 379 12.48 14.68 7.03
C THR A 379 11.05 15.12 7.30
N VAL A 380 10.52 14.84 8.48
CA VAL A 380 9.22 15.37 8.91
C VAL A 380 9.42 16.19 10.16
N ARG A 381 8.79 17.37 10.22
CA ARG A 381 8.79 18.23 11.40
C ARG A 381 7.38 18.59 11.82
N ILE A 382 7.23 19.07 13.05
CA ILE A 382 6.01 19.74 13.50
C ILE A 382 6.06 21.20 13.07
N LYS A 383 5.03 21.68 12.36
CA LYS A 383 4.97 23.01 11.76
C LYS A 383 5.25 24.14 12.76
N ASP A 384 4.56 24.13 13.89
CA ASP A 384 4.56 25.26 14.83
C ASP A 384 5.80 25.28 15.75
N SER A 385 6.38 24.12 16.06
CA SER A 385 7.52 24.00 16.96
C SER A 385 8.86 23.82 16.25
N GLY A 386 8.84 23.48 14.96
CA GLY A 386 10.03 23.16 14.17
C GLY A 386 10.72 21.85 14.56
N VAL A 387 10.18 21.11 15.54
CA VAL A 387 10.77 19.86 16.03
C VAL A 387 10.75 18.82 14.93
N ILE A 388 11.94 18.34 14.54
CA ILE A 388 12.09 17.22 13.61
C ILE A 388 11.69 15.93 14.33
N LEU A 389 10.80 15.15 13.72
CA LEU A 389 10.37 13.87 14.25
C LEU A 389 11.44 12.80 14.04
N ASN A 390 11.60 11.95 15.05
CA ASN A 390 12.53 10.82 15.02
C ASN A 390 12.15 9.83 13.93
N GLY A 391 13.10 9.07 13.37
CA GLY A 391 12.84 8.08 12.33
C GLY A 391 13.13 8.55 10.91
N GLY A 392 13.51 9.82 10.71
CA GLY A 392 14.14 10.33 9.49
C GLY A 392 15.62 10.74 9.67
N PRO A 393 16.29 11.21 8.61
CA PRO A 393 15.78 11.34 7.23
C PRO A 393 15.52 9.97 6.58
N ARG A 394 14.56 9.93 5.65
CA ARG A 394 14.26 8.76 4.80
C ARG A 394 14.20 9.19 3.35
N GLN A 395 14.55 8.28 2.46
CA GLN A 395 14.41 8.51 1.01
C GLN A 395 13.17 7.78 0.51
N PRO A 396 12.41 8.37 -0.44
CA PRO A 396 11.37 7.62 -1.14
C PRO A 396 11.99 6.38 -1.77
N ARG A 397 11.30 5.26 -1.61
CA ARG A 397 11.64 4.01 -2.29
C ARG A 397 10.39 3.55 -3.01
N ILE A 398 10.57 2.96 -4.19
CA ILE A 398 9.52 2.12 -4.76
C ILE A 398 9.20 1.06 -3.71
N ASN A 399 7.91 0.85 -3.42
CA ASN A 399 7.50 -0.18 -2.46
C ASN A 399 8.17 -1.50 -2.90
N PRO A 400 9.08 -2.07 -2.08
CA PRO A 400 9.88 -3.23 -2.50
C PRO A 400 9.02 -4.45 -2.86
N ASN A 401 7.74 -4.43 -2.47
CA ASN A 401 6.78 -5.51 -2.69
C ASN A 401 5.89 -5.32 -3.92
N ILE A 402 6.02 -4.22 -4.68
CA ILE A 402 5.48 -4.17 -6.04
C ILE A 402 6.06 -5.34 -6.88
N LEU A 403 7.34 -5.67 -6.64
CA LEU A 403 8.01 -6.84 -7.20
C LEU A 403 7.46 -8.19 -6.68
N THR A 404 6.64 -8.21 -5.62
CA THR A 404 5.94 -9.41 -5.15
C THR A 404 4.72 -9.72 -6.01
N TYR A 405 4.11 -8.68 -6.60
CA TYR A 405 2.92 -8.79 -7.46
C TYR A 405 3.24 -8.85 -8.94
N LEU A 406 4.44 -8.42 -9.32
CA LEU A 406 4.99 -8.57 -10.66
C LEU A 406 5.91 -9.78 -10.65
N THR A 407 5.75 -10.69 -11.60
CA THR A 407 6.58 -11.89 -11.69
C THR A 407 7.52 -11.76 -12.89
N PRO A 408 8.62 -10.99 -12.79
CA PRO A 408 9.72 -11.19 -13.72
C PRO A 408 10.37 -12.54 -13.41
N ASP A 409 10.76 -13.24 -14.46
CA ASP A 409 11.35 -14.59 -14.54
C ASP A 409 12.65 -14.83 -13.76
N ARG A 410 12.86 -14.19 -12.60
CA ARG A 410 14.11 -14.23 -11.84
C ARG A 410 14.24 -15.55 -11.08
N GLY A 411 14.50 -16.63 -11.82
CA GLY A 411 15.11 -17.84 -11.26
C GLY A 411 14.44 -19.16 -11.63
N ILE A 412 13.39 -19.20 -12.47
CA ILE A 412 12.82 -20.48 -12.91
C ILE A 412 13.77 -21.11 -13.95
N PRO A 413 14.40 -22.27 -13.67
CA PRO A 413 15.31 -22.89 -14.62
C PRO A 413 14.56 -23.28 -15.91
N PRO A 414 15.19 -23.19 -17.10
CA PRO A 414 14.54 -23.50 -18.38
C PRO A 414 13.84 -24.87 -18.42
N ARG A 415 14.43 -25.88 -17.74
CA ARG A 415 13.82 -27.21 -17.61
C ARG A 415 12.50 -27.21 -16.83
N VAL A 416 12.41 -26.40 -15.77
CA VAL A 416 11.20 -26.26 -14.96
C VAL A 416 10.14 -25.52 -15.75
N LEU A 417 10.51 -24.42 -16.41
CA LEU A 417 9.61 -23.66 -17.26
C LEU A 417 9.04 -24.52 -18.40
N GLY A 418 9.85 -25.38 -19.02
CA GLY A 418 9.40 -26.34 -20.04
C GLY A 418 8.33 -27.30 -19.53
N ARG A 419 8.49 -27.83 -18.30
CA ARG A 419 7.47 -28.69 -17.66
C ARG A 419 6.20 -27.92 -17.29
N LEU A 420 6.34 -26.69 -16.78
CA LEU A 420 5.22 -25.81 -16.47
C LEU A 420 4.41 -25.51 -17.73
N ARG A 421 5.08 -25.16 -18.84
CA ARG A 421 4.46 -24.95 -20.15
C ARG A 421 3.64 -26.15 -20.61
N GLN A 422 4.21 -27.37 -20.53
CA GLN A 422 3.49 -28.59 -20.89
C GLN A 422 2.25 -28.81 -20.02
N ARG A 423 2.36 -28.58 -18.70
CA ARG A 423 1.24 -28.71 -17.77
C ARG A 423 0.15 -27.69 -18.05
N MET A 424 0.51 -26.41 -18.21
CA MET A 424 -0.43 -25.31 -18.47
C MET A 424 -1.15 -25.50 -19.80
N ASN A 425 -0.45 -25.94 -20.85
CA ASN A 425 -1.06 -26.27 -22.14
C ASN A 425 -2.07 -27.42 -22.05
N ARG A 426 -1.76 -28.47 -21.27
CA ARG A 426 -2.74 -29.55 -21.00
C ARG A 426 -3.95 -29.06 -20.21
N GLN A 427 -3.74 -28.16 -19.26
CA GLN A 427 -4.83 -27.56 -18.47
C GLN A 427 -5.69 -26.58 -19.29
N ALA A 428 -5.12 -25.96 -20.31
CA ALA A 428 -5.84 -25.10 -21.24
C ALA A 428 -6.88 -25.89 -22.05
N ASP A 429 -6.59 -27.15 -22.38
CA ASP A 429 -7.53 -28.13 -22.94
C ASP A 429 -8.43 -27.51 -24.04
N GLY A 430 -7.76 -27.05 -25.10
CA GLY A 430 -8.38 -26.42 -26.28
C GLY A 430 -8.82 -24.96 -26.09
N THR A 431 -8.89 -24.43 -24.86
CA THR A 431 -9.15 -23.01 -24.61
C THR A 431 -7.88 -22.21 -24.82
N GLY A 432 -7.93 -21.17 -25.67
CA GLY A 432 -6.82 -20.26 -25.89
C GLY A 432 -7.28 -18.80 -25.95
N ILE A 433 -6.33 -17.89 -26.13
CA ILE A 433 -6.55 -16.44 -26.22
C ILE A 433 -6.00 -15.91 -27.56
N SER A 434 -6.82 -15.18 -28.31
CA SER A 434 -6.38 -14.37 -29.44
C SER A 434 -6.04 -12.97 -28.94
N LEU A 435 -4.75 -12.66 -28.82
CA LEU A 435 -4.26 -11.33 -28.43
C LEU A 435 -4.34 -10.40 -29.65
N ILE A 436 -5.02 -9.27 -29.51
CA ILE A 436 -5.19 -8.27 -30.56
C ILE A 436 -4.29 -7.08 -30.25
N MET A 437 -3.39 -6.77 -31.19
CA MET A 437 -2.42 -5.67 -31.05
C MET A 437 -2.46 -4.78 -32.30
N PRO A 438 -3.20 -3.66 -32.28
CA PRO A 438 -3.04 -2.60 -33.26
C PRO A 438 -1.62 -2.03 -33.19
N VAL A 439 -0.98 -1.76 -34.33
CA VAL A 439 0.40 -1.25 -34.41
C VAL A 439 0.46 -0.09 -35.38
N TYR A 440 0.97 1.07 -34.95
CA TYR A 440 1.22 2.21 -35.82
C TYR A 440 2.46 2.99 -35.38
N ASN A 441 3.53 2.96 -36.20
CA ASN A 441 4.75 3.76 -36.00
C ASN A 441 5.40 3.66 -34.60
N THR A 442 5.25 2.52 -33.93
CA THR A 442 5.74 2.29 -32.56
C THR A 442 7.27 2.32 -32.50
N ARG A 443 7.82 2.87 -31.40
CA ARG A 443 9.26 2.85 -31.11
C ARG A 443 9.80 1.42 -31.11
N ARG A 444 11.00 1.23 -31.70
CA ARG A 444 11.59 -0.10 -31.93
C ARG A 444 11.74 -0.93 -30.66
N ASP A 445 12.24 -0.34 -29.59
CA ASP A 445 12.47 -0.99 -28.31
C ASP A 445 11.15 -1.38 -27.62
N TRP A 446 10.17 -0.48 -27.60
CA TRP A 446 8.83 -0.76 -27.05
C TRP A 446 8.13 -1.90 -27.77
N LEU A 447 8.08 -1.85 -29.11
CA LEU A 447 7.48 -2.92 -29.91
C LEU A 447 8.23 -4.25 -29.72
N THR A 448 9.56 -4.21 -29.58
CA THR A 448 10.36 -5.41 -29.31
C THR A 448 9.98 -6.02 -27.97
N GLU A 449 9.81 -5.19 -26.94
CA GLU A 449 9.46 -5.62 -25.60
C GLU A 449 8.05 -6.20 -25.54
N ALA A 450 7.07 -5.52 -26.15
CA ALA A 450 5.69 -5.98 -26.28
C ALA A 450 5.62 -7.36 -26.95
N LEU A 451 6.21 -7.52 -28.14
CA LEU A 451 6.22 -8.79 -28.87
C LEU A 451 6.93 -9.91 -28.11
N ARG A 452 8.06 -9.60 -27.44
CA ARG A 452 8.79 -10.58 -26.62
C ARG A 452 7.96 -11.04 -25.42
N SER A 453 7.24 -10.14 -24.75
CA SER A 453 6.40 -10.48 -23.60
C SER A 453 5.31 -11.50 -23.94
N VAL A 454 4.76 -11.42 -25.16
CA VAL A 454 3.83 -12.41 -25.70
C VAL A 454 4.54 -13.74 -25.99
N CYS A 455 5.69 -13.70 -26.66
CA CYS A 455 6.48 -14.92 -26.95
C CYS A 455 6.92 -15.67 -25.68
N GLN A 456 7.11 -14.95 -24.57
CA GLN A 456 7.61 -15.49 -23.31
C GLN A 456 6.52 -16.14 -22.44
N GLN A 457 5.24 -16.03 -22.80
CA GLN A 457 4.13 -16.57 -22.03
C GLN A 457 4.35 -18.04 -21.63
N TRP A 458 4.06 -18.35 -20.37
CA TRP A 458 4.21 -19.69 -19.78
C TRP A 458 3.12 -20.66 -20.23
N CYS A 459 1.99 -20.16 -20.73
CA CYS A 459 1.03 -20.95 -21.48
C CYS A 459 1.22 -20.66 -22.97
N GLY A 460 1.26 -21.70 -23.79
CA GLY A 460 1.42 -21.59 -25.25
C GLY A 460 0.10 -21.51 -26.03
N ALA A 461 -1.04 -21.63 -25.36
CA ALA A 461 -2.38 -21.58 -25.96
C ALA A 461 -2.82 -20.14 -26.27
N TRP A 462 -2.08 -19.48 -27.15
CA TRP A 462 -2.38 -18.15 -27.65
C TRP A 462 -2.04 -18.03 -29.13
N GLU A 463 -2.66 -17.06 -29.78
CA GLU A 463 -2.18 -16.46 -31.04
C GLU A 463 -2.09 -14.94 -30.82
N LEU A 464 -1.19 -14.30 -31.55
CA LEU A 464 -1.09 -12.84 -31.57
C LEU A 464 -1.47 -12.36 -32.97
N ILE A 465 -2.45 -11.48 -33.05
CA ILE A 465 -2.88 -10.82 -34.28
C ILE A 465 -2.39 -9.38 -34.21
N CYS A 466 -1.23 -9.15 -34.82
CA CYS A 466 -0.67 -7.81 -34.99
C CYS A 466 -1.33 -7.16 -36.21
N VAL A 467 -2.04 -6.06 -36.00
CA VAL A 467 -2.68 -5.30 -37.07
C VAL A 467 -1.84 -4.05 -37.33
N ASP A 468 -0.99 -4.11 -38.34
CA ASP A 468 -0.20 -2.96 -38.81
C ASP A 468 -1.14 -1.99 -39.53
N ASP A 469 -1.44 -0.87 -38.87
CA ASP A 469 -2.40 0.15 -39.30
C ASP A 469 -1.76 1.16 -40.28
N ALA A 470 -1.11 0.60 -41.31
CA ALA A 470 -0.34 1.32 -42.31
C ALA A 470 0.82 2.16 -41.74
N SER A 471 1.67 1.53 -40.91
CA SER A 471 2.89 2.17 -40.40
C SER A 471 3.80 2.65 -41.54
N THR A 472 4.29 3.88 -41.42
CA THR A 472 5.23 4.50 -42.35
C THR A 472 6.69 4.22 -41.99
N GLU A 473 6.95 3.86 -40.73
CA GLU A 473 8.29 3.56 -40.23
C GLU A 473 8.80 2.18 -40.71
N PRO A 474 9.90 2.10 -41.49
CA PRO A 474 10.35 0.83 -42.08
C PRO A 474 10.69 -0.27 -41.07
N HIS A 475 11.13 0.09 -39.87
CA HIS A 475 11.49 -0.90 -38.84
C HIS A 475 10.27 -1.68 -38.35
N VAL A 476 9.08 -1.07 -38.32
CA VAL A 476 7.86 -1.73 -37.85
C VAL A 476 7.53 -2.92 -38.75
N ALA A 477 7.44 -2.68 -40.06
CA ALA A 477 7.15 -3.72 -41.05
C ALA A 477 8.21 -4.84 -41.03
N ALA A 478 9.49 -4.49 -40.88
CA ALA A 478 10.58 -5.45 -40.79
C ALA A 478 10.52 -6.30 -39.51
N MET A 479 10.21 -5.69 -38.37
CA MET A 479 10.07 -6.38 -37.09
C MET A 479 8.89 -7.35 -37.10
N LEU A 480 7.71 -6.88 -37.54
CA LEU A 480 6.52 -7.72 -37.61
C LEU A 480 6.74 -8.93 -38.53
N ALA A 481 7.41 -8.74 -39.67
CA ALA A 481 7.78 -9.84 -40.57
C ALA A 481 8.76 -10.84 -39.90
N TRP A 482 9.77 -10.35 -39.19
CA TRP A 482 10.74 -11.20 -38.50
C TRP A 482 10.10 -12.03 -37.37
N PHE A 483 9.24 -11.40 -36.56
CA PHE A 483 8.53 -12.10 -35.48
C PHE A 483 7.55 -13.14 -36.04
N ALA A 484 6.80 -12.83 -37.10
CA ALA A 484 5.89 -13.80 -37.74
C ALA A 484 6.64 -15.00 -38.37
N GLN A 485 7.87 -14.79 -38.86
CA GLN A 485 8.71 -15.88 -39.38
C GLN A 485 9.30 -16.77 -38.28
N THR A 486 9.62 -16.20 -37.12
CA THR A 486 10.29 -16.91 -36.01
C THR A 486 9.33 -17.50 -34.99
N GLU A 487 8.11 -16.97 -34.90
CA GLU A 487 7.05 -17.43 -34.02
C GLU A 487 5.75 -17.61 -34.82
N PRO A 488 5.40 -18.84 -35.22
CA PRO A 488 4.27 -19.10 -36.13
C PRO A 488 2.89 -18.79 -35.52
N ARG A 489 2.82 -18.54 -34.20
CA ARG A 489 1.60 -18.07 -33.52
C ARG A 489 1.34 -16.58 -33.71
N ILE A 490 2.28 -15.83 -34.28
CA ILE A 490 2.12 -14.41 -34.62
C ILE A 490 1.61 -14.30 -36.06
N ARG A 491 0.46 -13.65 -36.24
CA ARG A 491 -0.15 -13.33 -37.52
C ARG A 491 -0.16 -11.84 -37.71
N VAL A 492 0.37 -11.37 -38.84
CA VAL A 492 0.39 -9.95 -39.19
C VAL A 492 -0.69 -9.67 -40.22
N LEU A 493 -1.59 -8.75 -39.90
CA LEU A 493 -2.57 -8.19 -40.83
C LEU A 493 -2.14 -6.78 -41.16
N ARG A 494 -2.07 -6.43 -42.45
CA ARG A 494 -1.76 -5.06 -42.87
C ARG A 494 -3.04 -4.36 -43.32
N ALA A 495 -3.34 -3.21 -42.72
CA ALA A 495 -4.39 -2.33 -43.20
C ALA A 495 -3.91 -1.62 -44.48
N PRO A 496 -4.78 -1.42 -45.48
CA PRO A 496 -4.41 -0.75 -46.74
C PRO A 496 -4.18 0.76 -46.56
N ARG A 497 -4.68 1.34 -45.47
CA ARG A 497 -4.52 2.73 -45.03
C ARG A 497 -4.64 2.76 -43.51
N ASN A 498 -4.26 3.87 -42.89
CA ASN A 498 -4.48 4.06 -41.46
C ASN A 498 -5.99 4.20 -41.20
N GLU A 499 -6.57 3.20 -40.52
CA GLU A 499 -7.99 3.10 -40.15
C GLU A 499 -8.22 3.55 -38.69
N GLY A 500 -7.15 3.91 -37.98
CA GLY A 500 -7.16 4.26 -36.57
C GLY A 500 -7.28 3.03 -35.66
N ILE A 501 -7.11 3.25 -34.36
CA ILE A 501 -7.14 2.19 -33.35
C ILE A 501 -8.43 1.37 -33.39
N ALA A 502 -9.57 2.00 -33.63
CA ALA A 502 -10.87 1.32 -33.72
C ALA A 502 -10.93 0.37 -34.93
N GLY A 503 -10.55 0.83 -36.12
CA GLY A 503 -10.55 0.00 -37.33
C GLY A 503 -9.56 -1.16 -37.23
N ALA A 504 -8.33 -0.88 -36.78
CA ALA A 504 -7.29 -1.89 -36.60
C ALA A 504 -7.68 -2.95 -35.54
N THR A 505 -8.22 -2.53 -34.40
CA THR A 505 -8.69 -3.45 -33.34
C THR A 505 -9.82 -4.33 -33.85
N THR A 506 -10.82 -3.75 -34.53
CA THR A 506 -11.94 -4.49 -35.11
C THR A 506 -11.47 -5.52 -36.13
N ARG A 507 -10.54 -5.16 -37.02
CA ARG A 507 -9.94 -6.10 -37.98
C ARG A 507 -9.26 -7.28 -37.27
N GLY A 508 -8.58 -7.03 -36.16
CA GLY A 508 -7.98 -8.07 -35.33
C GLY A 508 -9.03 -8.99 -34.70
N ILE A 509 -10.07 -8.44 -34.08
CA ILE A 509 -11.17 -9.19 -33.46
C ILE A 509 -11.86 -10.11 -34.48
N GLN A 510 -12.12 -9.63 -35.69
CA GLN A 510 -12.75 -10.44 -36.74
C GLN A 510 -11.85 -11.57 -37.25
N ALA A 511 -10.53 -11.47 -37.08
CA ALA A 511 -9.58 -12.49 -37.50
C ALA A 511 -9.22 -13.50 -36.41
N ALA A 512 -9.72 -13.30 -35.19
CA ALA A 512 -9.50 -14.15 -34.02
C ALA A 512 -10.12 -15.54 -34.18
N ARG A 513 -9.38 -16.57 -33.74
CA ARG A 513 -9.78 -17.98 -33.86
C ARG A 513 -9.98 -18.67 -32.52
N TYR A 514 -9.38 -18.17 -31.44
CA TYR A 514 -9.59 -18.77 -30.13
C TYR A 514 -10.92 -18.33 -29.52
N PRO A 515 -11.43 -19.05 -28.50
CA PRO A 515 -12.71 -18.73 -27.85
C PRO A 515 -12.76 -17.37 -27.15
N TYR A 516 -11.61 -16.75 -26.85
CA TYR A 516 -11.52 -15.43 -26.26
C TYR A 516 -10.57 -14.52 -27.06
N VAL A 517 -10.94 -13.26 -27.19
CA VAL A 517 -10.07 -12.17 -27.63
C VAL A 517 -9.57 -11.41 -26.41
N ALA A 518 -8.33 -10.96 -26.42
CA ALA A 518 -7.81 -10.03 -25.40
C ALA A 518 -7.07 -8.87 -26.04
N LEU A 519 -7.24 -7.66 -25.49
CA LEU A 519 -6.64 -6.44 -26.04
C LEU A 519 -5.27 -6.18 -25.41
N MET A 520 -4.32 -5.76 -26.23
CA MET A 520 -2.96 -5.40 -25.82
C MET A 520 -2.42 -4.27 -26.69
N ASP A 521 -1.85 -3.25 -26.06
CA ASP A 521 -1.21 -2.15 -26.79
C ASP A 521 0.22 -2.51 -27.20
N HIS A 522 0.67 -1.89 -28.30
CA HIS A 522 1.94 -2.22 -28.96
C HIS A 522 3.20 -1.74 -28.20
N ASP A 523 3.02 -0.94 -27.15
CA ASP A 523 4.05 -0.33 -26.30
C ASP A 523 4.04 -0.86 -24.86
N ASP A 524 3.09 -1.73 -24.53
CA ASP A 524 2.90 -2.30 -23.21
C ASP A 524 3.42 -3.75 -23.10
N VAL A 525 3.47 -4.27 -21.87
CA VAL A 525 4.11 -5.55 -21.55
C VAL A 525 3.14 -6.46 -20.79
N LEU A 526 3.05 -7.72 -21.22
CA LEU A 526 2.31 -8.74 -20.47
C LEU A 526 3.18 -9.40 -19.41
N GLU A 527 2.59 -9.72 -18.26
CA GLU A 527 3.23 -10.63 -17.30
C GLU A 527 3.36 -12.04 -17.90
N PRO A 528 4.43 -12.79 -17.63
CA PRO A 528 4.68 -14.09 -18.26
C PRO A 528 3.59 -15.16 -18.06
N ASP A 529 2.75 -15.04 -17.03
CA ASP A 529 1.66 -15.97 -16.70
C ASP A 529 0.26 -15.44 -17.07
N ALA A 530 0.16 -14.29 -17.74
CA ALA A 530 -1.10 -13.64 -18.10
C ALA A 530 -2.06 -14.56 -18.86
N VAL A 531 -1.60 -15.20 -19.94
CA VAL A 531 -2.43 -16.11 -20.75
C VAL A 531 -2.94 -17.30 -19.91
N HIS A 532 -2.10 -17.84 -19.03
CA HIS A 532 -2.51 -18.96 -18.15
C HIS A 532 -3.64 -18.54 -17.22
N HIS A 533 -3.54 -17.35 -16.62
CA HIS A 533 -4.53 -16.85 -15.69
C HIS A 533 -5.85 -16.49 -16.37
N LEU A 534 -5.82 -15.90 -17.56
CA LEU A 534 -7.01 -15.65 -18.37
C LEU A 534 -7.75 -16.94 -18.72
N ILE A 535 -7.04 -17.96 -19.23
CA ILE A 535 -7.63 -19.27 -19.56
C ILE A 535 -8.19 -19.94 -18.30
N THR A 536 -7.45 -19.88 -17.19
CA THR A 536 -7.89 -20.47 -15.92
C THR A 536 -9.16 -19.81 -15.41
N ALA A 537 -9.24 -18.49 -15.46
CA ALA A 537 -10.43 -17.74 -15.08
C ALA A 537 -11.62 -18.09 -15.98
N ALA A 538 -11.43 -18.07 -17.31
CA ALA A 538 -12.46 -18.44 -18.29
C ALA A 538 -13.04 -19.83 -17.99
N ARG A 539 -12.18 -20.84 -17.83
CA ARG A 539 -12.61 -22.23 -17.59
C ARG A 539 -13.26 -22.44 -16.23
N LYS A 540 -12.70 -21.87 -15.17
CA LYS A 540 -13.23 -22.05 -13.80
C LYS A 540 -14.56 -21.34 -13.58
N THR A 541 -14.75 -20.20 -14.24
CA THR A 541 -15.87 -19.30 -13.94
C THR A 541 -16.95 -19.28 -15.01
N GLY A 542 -16.62 -19.70 -16.24
CA GLY A 542 -17.49 -19.54 -17.40
C GLY A 542 -17.77 -18.07 -17.74
N ALA A 543 -16.88 -17.14 -17.36
CA ALA A 543 -17.09 -15.71 -17.59
C ALA A 543 -17.07 -15.35 -19.08
N ASP A 544 -17.93 -14.40 -19.44
CA ASP A 544 -18.03 -13.84 -20.79
C ASP A 544 -17.01 -12.72 -21.01
N PHE A 545 -16.70 -12.01 -19.93
CA PHE A 545 -15.81 -10.88 -19.88
C PHE A 545 -14.92 -10.99 -18.65
N ILE A 546 -13.61 -10.85 -18.84
CA ILE A 546 -12.57 -11.03 -17.83
C ILE A 546 -11.66 -9.81 -17.85
N TYR A 547 -11.26 -9.34 -16.67
CA TYR A 547 -10.24 -8.30 -16.52
C TYR A 547 -9.32 -8.62 -15.35
N SER A 548 -8.14 -7.98 -15.32
CA SER A 548 -7.15 -8.15 -14.27
C SER A 548 -6.77 -6.83 -13.61
N ASP A 549 -5.87 -6.89 -12.63
CA ASP A 549 -5.16 -5.71 -12.13
C ASP A 549 -4.01 -5.37 -13.10
N GLU A 550 -3.47 -4.15 -12.99
CA GLU A 550 -2.37 -3.67 -13.83
C GLU A 550 -1.34 -2.89 -13.00
N ALA A 551 -0.13 -2.77 -13.53
CA ALA A 551 0.90 -1.88 -13.03
C ALA A 551 1.13 -0.73 -14.01
N LEU A 552 1.25 0.48 -13.49
CA LEU A 552 1.72 1.63 -14.26
C LEU A 552 3.24 1.65 -14.18
N THR A 553 3.91 1.82 -15.31
CA THR A 553 5.37 1.86 -15.39
C THR A 553 5.86 3.16 -16.02
N ALA A 554 7.12 3.51 -15.78
CA ALA A 554 7.80 4.55 -16.53
C ALA A 554 8.05 4.10 -17.97
N GLU A 555 8.71 4.95 -18.76
CA GLU A 555 9.20 4.59 -20.10
C GLU A 555 10.07 3.33 -20.12
N ASP A 556 10.77 3.03 -19.03
CA ASP A 556 11.36 1.72 -18.77
C ASP A 556 10.32 0.86 -18.03
N SER A 557 9.80 -0.18 -18.68
CA SER A 557 8.74 -1.04 -18.11
C SER A 557 9.18 -1.80 -16.86
N SER A 558 10.49 -1.88 -16.60
CA SER A 558 11.03 -2.48 -15.38
C SER A 558 10.88 -1.57 -14.17
N VAL A 559 10.64 -0.26 -14.38
CA VAL A 559 10.42 0.73 -13.33
C VAL A 559 8.92 0.91 -13.13
N VAL A 560 8.41 0.28 -12.07
CA VAL A 560 6.98 0.36 -11.73
C VAL A 560 6.71 1.56 -10.84
N LEU A 561 5.71 2.33 -11.25
CA LEU A 561 5.28 3.57 -10.62
C LEU A 561 4.13 3.34 -9.65
N ASP A 562 3.14 2.52 -10.04
CA ASP A 562 1.93 2.26 -9.25
C ASP A 562 1.29 0.92 -9.63
N VAL A 563 0.38 0.40 -8.81
CA VAL A 563 -0.45 -0.78 -9.10
C VAL A 563 -1.93 -0.45 -8.87
N ARG A 564 -2.75 -0.73 -9.89
CA ARG A 564 -4.21 -0.59 -9.83
C ARG A 564 -4.83 -1.91 -9.40
N ALA A 565 -4.93 -2.12 -8.09
CA ALA A 565 -5.67 -3.22 -7.50
C ALA A 565 -7.18 -2.92 -7.55
N ARG A 566 -7.92 -3.70 -8.32
CA ARG A 566 -9.34 -3.47 -8.61
C ARG A 566 -10.25 -4.32 -7.72
N PRO A 567 -11.47 -3.85 -7.43
CA PRO A 567 -12.51 -4.69 -6.83
C PRO A 567 -13.08 -5.67 -7.87
N ALA A 568 -14.00 -6.54 -7.43
CA ALA A 568 -14.92 -7.21 -8.35
C ALA A 568 -15.76 -6.19 -9.14
N PHE A 569 -16.33 -6.64 -10.25
CA PHE A 569 -16.99 -5.76 -11.22
C PHE A 569 -18.15 -4.99 -10.58
N SER A 570 -18.15 -3.66 -10.74
CA SER A 570 -19.28 -2.79 -10.42
C SER A 570 -19.63 -1.98 -11.66
N HIS A 571 -20.85 -2.20 -12.17
CA HIS A 571 -21.37 -1.48 -13.33
C HIS A 571 -21.50 0.00 -13.02
N ASP A 572 -22.04 0.34 -11.85
CA ASP A 572 -22.21 1.71 -11.39
C ASP A 572 -20.86 2.43 -11.20
N TYR A 573 -19.83 1.70 -10.74
CA TYR A 573 -18.47 2.24 -10.66
C TYR A 573 -17.91 2.52 -12.06
N TYR A 574 -18.10 1.61 -13.01
CA TYR A 574 -17.64 1.79 -14.39
C TYR A 574 -18.32 3.00 -15.06
N LEU A 575 -19.62 3.20 -14.82
CA LEU A 575 -20.34 4.39 -15.30
C LEU A 575 -19.84 5.67 -14.65
N SER A 576 -19.39 5.62 -13.38
CA SER A 576 -18.82 6.80 -12.69
C SER A 576 -17.38 7.09 -13.10
N HIS A 577 -16.61 6.04 -13.39
CA HIS A 577 -15.19 6.09 -13.68
C HIS A 577 -14.82 4.83 -14.48
N PRO A 578 -14.58 4.91 -15.81
CA PRO A 578 -14.19 3.76 -16.64
C PRO A 578 -12.83 3.16 -16.24
N TYR A 579 -12.79 2.40 -15.15
CA TYR A 579 -11.57 1.98 -14.45
C TYR A 579 -10.90 0.72 -15.04
N LEU A 580 -11.44 0.18 -16.12
CA LEU A 580 -10.93 -0.99 -16.84
C LEU A 580 -10.98 -0.72 -18.34
N VAL A 581 -9.84 -0.89 -19.00
CA VAL A 581 -9.69 -0.69 -20.45
C VAL A 581 -8.71 -1.72 -21.01
N HIS A 582 -7.53 -1.83 -20.37
CA HIS A 582 -6.45 -2.69 -20.84
C HIS A 582 -6.26 -3.97 -20.01
N MET A 583 -5.66 -4.92 -20.73
CA MET A 583 -5.89 -6.36 -20.72
C MET A 583 -7.29 -6.84 -20.28
N ILE A 584 -8.30 -6.43 -21.04
CA ILE A 584 -9.59 -7.11 -21.04
C ILE A 584 -9.57 -8.36 -21.93
N ALA A 585 -10.25 -9.42 -21.52
CA ALA A 585 -10.52 -10.60 -22.35
C ALA A 585 -12.02 -10.87 -22.47
N VAL A 586 -12.52 -11.04 -23.69
CA VAL A 586 -13.94 -11.16 -24.02
C VAL A 586 -14.16 -12.42 -24.84
N ARG A 587 -15.28 -13.12 -24.66
CA ARG A 587 -15.65 -14.21 -25.57
C ARG A 587 -15.64 -13.70 -27.00
N THR A 588 -14.91 -14.39 -27.88
CA THR A 588 -14.75 -14.01 -29.28
C THR A 588 -16.09 -13.88 -29.98
N GLU A 589 -17.02 -14.80 -29.71
CA GLU A 589 -18.39 -14.76 -30.26
C GLU A 589 -19.14 -13.47 -29.91
N ILE A 590 -18.96 -12.94 -28.68
CA ILE A 590 -19.57 -11.68 -28.26
C ILE A 590 -18.90 -10.53 -29.01
N ALA A 591 -17.56 -10.45 -28.95
CA ALA A 591 -16.80 -9.37 -29.56
C ALA A 591 -17.03 -9.26 -31.08
N GLN A 592 -17.13 -10.39 -31.77
CA GLN A 592 -17.42 -10.45 -33.21
C GLN A 592 -18.88 -10.09 -33.51
N ARG A 593 -19.85 -10.61 -32.75
CA ARG A 593 -21.28 -10.34 -32.94
C ARG A 593 -21.62 -8.86 -32.76
N ILE A 594 -21.01 -8.19 -31.79
CA ILE A 594 -21.21 -6.74 -31.58
C ILE A 594 -20.39 -5.88 -32.55
N GLY A 595 -19.58 -6.48 -33.42
CA GLY A 595 -18.85 -5.79 -34.49
C GLY A 595 -17.51 -5.14 -34.07
N GLY A 596 -16.98 -5.43 -32.88
CA GLY A 596 -15.75 -4.80 -32.39
C GLY A 596 -15.94 -3.32 -32.02
N PHE A 597 -14.89 -2.51 -32.19
CA PHE A 597 -14.90 -1.08 -31.91
C PHE A 597 -15.69 -0.33 -32.99
N ASP A 598 -16.47 0.67 -32.58
CA ASP A 598 -17.20 1.54 -33.51
C ASP A 598 -16.21 2.54 -34.15
N ALA A 599 -15.86 2.31 -35.41
CA ALA A 599 -14.89 3.14 -36.14
C ALA A 599 -15.36 4.59 -36.37
N SER A 600 -16.63 4.91 -36.13
CA SER A 600 -17.10 6.30 -36.14
C SER A 600 -16.65 7.09 -34.91
N LEU A 601 -16.21 6.40 -33.85
CA LEU A 601 -15.70 7.00 -32.62
C LEU A 601 -14.17 7.10 -32.68
N ALA A 602 -13.65 8.32 -32.85
CA ALA A 602 -12.20 8.57 -32.83
C ALA A 602 -11.61 8.55 -31.40
N ILE A 603 -12.45 8.80 -30.37
CA ILE A 603 -12.08 8.86 -28.95
C ILE A 603 -13.11 8.03 -28.18
N SER A 604 -12.67 7.34 -27.12
CA SER A 604 -13.52 6.53 -26.23
C SER A 604 -14.26 5.36 -26.91
N ALA A 605 -13.72 4.86 -28.04
CA ALA A 605 -14.26 3.69 -28.74
C ALA A 605 -14.16 2.39 -27.91
N ASP A 606 -13.14 2.33 -27.05
CA ASP A 606 -12.92 1.32 -26.01
C ASP A 606 -14.05 1.30 -24.97
N VAL A 607 -14.46 2.48 -24.47
CA VAL A 607 -15.56 2.59 -23.49
C VAL A 607 -16.88 2.14 -24.11
N ASP A 608 -17.23 2.61 -25.32
CA ASP A 608 -18.44 2.15 -26.02
C ASP A 608 -18.41 0.63 -26.28
N PHE A 609 -17.25 0.08 -26.67
CA PHE A 609 -17.08 -1.36 -26.85
C PHE A 609 -17.30 -2.15 -25.56
N ILE A 610 -16.66 -1.74 -24.46
CA ILE A 610 -16.80 -2.41 -23.16
C ILE A 610 -18.24 -2.37 -22.67
N LEU A 611 -18.93 -1.23 -22.82
CA LEU A 611 -20.35 -1.13 -22.46
C LEU A 611 -21.23 -2.09 -23.29
N ARG A 612 -21.00 -2.20 -24.59
CA ARG A 612 -21.69 -3.20 -25.45
C ARG A 612 -21.34 -4.64 -25.07
N VAL A 613 -20.11 -4.92 -24.65
CA VAL A 613 -19.73 -6.23 -24.11
C VAL A 613 -20.47 -6.53 -22.81
N ILE A 614 -20.57 -5.56 -21.90
CA ILE A 614 -21.28 -5.70 -20.62
C ILE A 614 -22.77 -5.99 -20.87
N GLU A 615 -23.39 -5.33 -21.84
CA GLU A 615 -24.79 -5.57 -22.25
C GLU A 615 -25.06 -7.03 -22.68
N GLU A 616 -24.08 -7.66 -23.33
CA GLU A 616 -24.17 -9.04 -23.84
C GLU A 616 -23.66 -10.10 -22.86
N SER A 617 -23.03 -9.68 -21.76
CA SER A 617 -22.40 -10.58 -20.77
C SER A 617 -23.39 -11.02 -19.70
N GLN A 618 -23.29 -12.28 -19.28
CA GLN A 618 -23.98 -12.81 -18.10
C GLN A 618 -23.06 -12.88 -16.89
N ARG A 619 -21.75 -13.03 -17.10
CA ARG A 619 -20.75 -13.19 -16.02
C ARG A 619 -19.49 -12.40 -16.34
N VAL A 620 -19.12 -11.50 -15.43
CA VAL A 620 -17.85 -10.77 -15.48
C VAL A 620 -16.93 -11.31 -14.39
N ALA A 621 -15.67 -11.60 -14.72
CA ALA A 621 -14.68 -12.08 -13.77
C ALA A 621 -13.49 -11.13 -13.62
N HIS A 622 -13.16 -10.80 -12.38
CA HIS A 622 -11.92 -10.12 -12.00
C HIS A 622 -10.88 -11.16 -11.60
N ILE A 623 -9.68 -11.05 -12.15
CA ILE A 623 -8.49 -11.77 -11.67
C ILE A 623 -7.71 -10.81 -10.78
N PRO A 624 -7.62 -11.05 -9.47
CA PRO A 624 -6.89 -10.17 -8.55
C PRO A 624 -5.37 -10.35 -8.68
N ARG A 625 -4.82 -10.16 -9.87
CA ARG A 625 -3.40 -10.28 -10.20
C ARG A 625 -3.04 -9.20 -11.21
N VAL A 626 -1.83 -8.66 -11.07
CA VAL A 626 -1.27 -7.81 -12.10
C VAL A 626 -0.88 -8.70 -13.27
N LEU A 627 -1.54 -8.55 -14.42
CA LEU A 627 -1.21 -9.30 -15.64
C LEU A 627 -0.71 -8.41 -16.79
N TYR A 628 -0.77 -7.09 -16.59
CA TYR A 628 -0.49 -6.07 -17.59
C TYR A 628 0.35 -4.95 -16.99
N ARG A 629 1.36 -4.51 -17.74
CA ARG A 629 2.17 -3.33 -17.42
C ARG A 629 1.91 -2.25 -18.45
N TRP A 630 1.26 -1.19 -17.99
CA TRP A 630 0.92 -0.01 -18.77
C TRP A 630 2.04 1.03 -18.69
N ARG A 631 2.69 1.29 -19.82
CA ARG A 631 3.79 2.24 -19.96
C ARG A 631 3.26 3.67 -20.04
N THR A 632 3.75 4.52 -19.14
CA THR A 632 3.41 5.95 -19.12
C THR A 632 4.49 6.76 -19.83
N HIS A 633 4.13 7.59 -20.81
CA HIS A 633 5.07 8.46 -21.54
C HIS A 633 4.41 9.77 -22.01
N ALA A 634 5.22 10.76 -22.43
CA ALA A 634 4.74 12.10 -22.75
C ALA A 634 3.70 12.16 -23.90
N THR A 635 3.73 11.19 -24.82
CA THR A 635 2.76 11.08 -25.91
C THR A 635 1.48 10.31 -25.54
N SER A 636 1.32 9.88 -24.27
CA SER A 636 0.07 9.28 -23.79
C SER A 636 -1.04 10.35 -23.87
N THR A 637 -1.94 10.19 -24.84
CA THR A 637 -2.82 11.22 -25.44
C THR A 637 -3.93 11.77 -24.54
N GLY A 638 -3.99 11.39 -23.26
CA GLY A 638 -5.13 11.68 -22.37
C GLY A 638 -5.18 13.10 -21.82
N HIS A 639 -4.04 13.74 -21.51
CA HIS A 639 -4.05 15.02 -20.78
C HIS A 639 -4.19 16.26 -21.68
N GLU A 640 -3.75 16.22 -22.94
CA GLU A 640 -3.89 17.35 -23.85
C GLU A 640 -5.32 17.48 -24.44
N LYS A 641 -6.14 16.42 -24.33
CA LYS A 641 -7.49 16.33 -24.91
C LYS A 641 -8.60 16.08 -23.88
N GLN A 642 -8.39 16.43 -22.62
CA GLN A 642 -9.31 16.10 -21.51
C GLN A 642 -10.77 16.42 -21.84
N GLY A 643 -11.08 17.63 -22.32
CA GLY A 643 -12.45 18.03 -22.67
C GLY A 643 -13.09 17.17 -23.78
N GLN A 644 -12.31 16.77 -24.79
CA GLN A 644 -12.81 15.90 -25.87
C GLN A 644 -13.06 14.47 -25.36
N VAL A 645 -12.17 13.96 -24.50
CA VAL A 645 -12.32 12.64 -23.85
C VAL A 645 -13.56 12.63 -22.96
N MET A 646 -13.78 13.67 -22.15
CA MET A 646 -14.97 13.77 -21.29
C MET A 646 -16.26 13.80 -22.11
N ALA A 647 -16.30 14.58 -23.19
CA ALA A 647 -17.46 14.65 -24.07
C ALA A 647 -17.74 13.32 -24.78
N ALA A 648 -16.71 12.69 -25.38
CA ALA A 648 -16.85 11.42 -26.09
C ALA A 648 -17.26 10.27 -25.14
N THR A 649 -16.68 10.21 -23.95
CA THR A 649 -17.01 9.19 -22.94
C THR A 649 -18.41 9.39 -22.39
N THR A 650 -18.83 10.64 -22.14
CA THR A 650 -20.22 10.94 -21.75
C THR A 650 -21.21 10.47 -22.82
N ALA A 651 -20.91 10.70 -24.10
CA ALA A 651 -21.75 10.24 -25.21
C ALA A 651 -21.79 8.70 -25.31
N ALA A 652 -20.65 8.01 -25.10
CA ALA A 652 -20.60 6.55 -25.06
C ALA A 652 -21.45 5.97 -23.92
N ILE A 653 -21.38 6.57 -22.73
CA ILE A 653 -22.22 6.21 -21.58
C ILE A 653 -23.69 6.47 -21.89
N GLN A 654 -24.05 7.61 -22.48
CA GLN A 654 -25.43 7.91 -22.85
C GLN A 654 -25.99 6.88 -23.84
N ARG A 655 -25.22 6.51 -24.88
CA ARG A 655 -25.62 5.46 -25.84
C ARG A 655 -25.93 4.13 -25.14
N HIS A 656 -25.14 3.76 -24.13
CA HIS A 656 -25.40 2.58 -23.31
C HIS A 656 -26.70 2.69 -22.52
N LEU A 657 -26.93 3.81 -21.84
CA LEU A 657 -28.15 4.07 -21.08
C LEU A 657 -29.41 4.06 -21.97
N ASP A 658 -29.29 4.56 -23.21
CA ASP A 658 -30.35 4.58 -24.22
C ASP A 658 -30.66 3.16 -24.72
N ARG A 659 -29.64 2.34 -25.01
CA ARG A 659 -29.82 0.92 -25.37
C ARG A 659 -30.53 0.13 -24.27
N LEU A 660 -30.21 0.42 -23.01
CA LEU A 660 -30.86 -0.16 -21.84
C LEU A 660 -32.23 0.46 -21.51
N LYS A 661 -32.65 1.52 -22.21
CA LYS A 661 -33.93 2.24 -22.02
C LYS A 661 -34.16 2.67 -20.58
N THR A 662 -33.10 3.15 -19.92
CA THR A 662 -33.14 3.52 -18.49
C THR A 662 -33.84 4.85 -18.23
N GLY A 663 -33.90 5.73 -19.23
CA GLY A 663 -34.32 7.13 -19.06
C GLY A 663 -33.31 8.00 -18.29
N ALA A 664 -32.15 7.46 -17.92
CA ALA A 664 -31.11 8.19 -17.20
C ALA A 664 -30.26 9.05 -18.15
N LEU A 665 -29.70 10.13 -17.61
CA LEU A 665 -28.85 11.06 -18.34
C LEU A 665 -27.42 11.04 -17.82
N ALA A 666 -26.45 10.84 -18.72
CA ALA A 666 -25.03 10.92 -18.42
C ALA A 666 -24.54 12.38 -18.47
N ARG A 667 -23.69 12.75 -17.52
CA ARG A 667 -23.07 14.08 -17.43
C ARG A 667 -21.58 13.96 -17.09
N PRO A 668 -20.71 14.82 -17.63
CA PRO A 668 -19.34 14.93 -17.14
C PRO A 668 -19.36 15.50 -15.71
N ALA A 669 -18.46 15.02 -14.87
CA ALA A 669 -18.14 15.69 -13.61
C ALA A 669 -17.03 16.74 -13.82
N ASP A 670 -16.78 17.54 -12.78
CA ASP A 670 -15.71 18.54 -12.79
C ASP A 670 -14.32 17.90 -12.85
N GLU A 671 -14.13 16.74 -12.23
CA GLU A 671 -12.85 16.02 -12.24
C GLU A 671 -12.66 15.18 -13.51
N PHE A 672 -11.42 15.13 -14.00
CA PHE A 672 -11.09 14.39 -15.21
C PHE A 672 -11.41 12.88 -15.07
N ASN A 673 -11.98 12.33 -16.14
CA ASN A 673 -12.40 10.93 -16.26
C ASN A 673 -13.38 10.47 -15.16
N GLN A 674 -14.22 11.39 -14.70
CA GLN A 674 -15.32 11.14 -13.77
C GLN A 674 -16.66 11.55 -14.40
N PHE A 675 -17.71 10.78 -14.15
CA PHE A 675 -19.03 10.98 -14.76
C PHE A 675 -20.14 10.80 -13.72
N GLU A 676 -21.26 11.46 -13.98
CA GLU A 676 -22.46 11.35 -13.17
C GLU A 676 -23.63 10.83 -14.00
N ILE A 677 -24.42 9.94 -13.39
CA ILE A 677 -25.63 9.42 -13.99
C ILE A 677 -26.83 9.95 -13.23
N ALA A 678 -27.61 10.82 -13.86
CA ALA A 678 -28.86 11.33 -13.34
C ALA A 678 -29.98 10.32 -13.63
N TRP A 679 -30.24 9.43 -12.66
CA TRP A 679 -31.34 8.47 -12.73
C TRP A 679 -32.70 9.17 -12.51
N PRO A 680 -33.77 8.74 -13.19
CA PRO A 680 -35.11 9.27 -12.94
C PRO A 680 -35.54 9.02 -11.49
N ASP A 681 -35.94 10.09 -10.80
CA ASP A 681 -36.58 9.97 -9.49
C ASP A 681 -38.08 9.69 -9.71
N PRO A 682 -38.62 8.55 -9.25
CA PRO A 682 -40.05 8.27 -9.38
C PRO A 682 -40.93 9.13 -8.45
N GLY A 683 -40.32 9.90 -7.54
CA GLY A 683 -41.03 10.55 -6.46
C GLY A 683 -41.56 9.54 -5.43
N GLY A 684 -42.54 9.99 -4.63
CA GLY A 684 -43.17 9.17 -3.62
C GLY A 684 -42.57 9.39 -2.22
N ARG A 685 -43.47 9.41 -1.23
CA ARG A 685 -43.12 9.79 0.13
C ARG A 685 -42.18 8.76 0.78
N VAL A 686 -41.11 9.22 1.43
CA VAL A 686 -40.18 8.36 2.18
C VAL A 686 -40.51 8.43 3.67
N LEU A 687 -40.53 7.28 4.35
CA LEU A 687 -40.57 7.24 5.81
C LEU A 687 -39.16 7.41 6.37
N ILE A 688 -38.90 8.53 7.03
CA ILE A 688 -37.64 8.78 7.74
C ILE A 688 -37.79 8.31 9.20
N VAL A 689 -36.90 7.43 9.64
CA VAL A 689 -36.88 6.89 11.01
C VAL A 689 -35.61 7.33 11.73
N ILE A 690 -35.79 8.05 12.85
CA ILE A 690 -34.69 8.61 13.63
C ILE A 690 -34.80 8.17 15.10
N PRO A 691 -33.98 7.22 15.57
CA PRO A 691 -33.88 6.92 17.00
C PRO A 691 -33.14 8.01 17.77
N THR A 692 -33.61 8.33 18.97
CA THR A 692 -32.96 9.32 19.85
C THR A 692 -33.07 8.95 21.32
N LYS A 693 -32.12 9.45 22.12
CA LYS A 693 -32.15 9.43 23.58
C LYS A 693 -31.38 10.63 24.11
N ASP A 694 -32.09 11.61 24.64
CA ASP A 694 -31.52 12.91 25.04
C ASP A 694 -30.68 13.56 23.92
N GLY A 695 -29.78 14.52 24.23
CA GLY A 695 -28.93 15.16 23.21
C GLY A 695 -29.72 16.01 22.21
N ILE A 696 -30.65 16.82 22.71
CA ILE A 696 -31.69 17.43 21.88
C ILE A 696 -31.20 18.43 20.83
N ASP A 697 -30.04 19.04 21.04
CA ASP A 697 -29.50 20.03 20.12
C ASP A 697 -29.08 19.41 18.78
N VAL A 698 -28.48 18.20 18.81
CA VAL A 698 -28.15 17.48 17.58
C VAL A 698 -29.40 16.98 16.87
N LEU A 699 -30.40 16.46 17.60
CA LEU A 699 -31.68 16.07 17.00
C LEU A 699 -32.38 17.26 16.34
N ARG A 700 -32.36 18.43 17.01
CA ARG A 700 -32.97 19.65 16.47
C ARG A 700 -32.25 20.09 15.19
N GLN A 701 -30.92 20.06 15.17
CA GLN A 701 -30.14 20.38 13.97
C GLN A 701 -30.47 19.41 12.83
N CYS A 702 -30.51 18.11 13.11
CA CYS A 702 -30.86 17.09 12.14
C CYS A 702 -32.23 17.34 11.50
N ILE A 703 -33.28 17.50 12.31
CA ILE A 703 -34.64 17.73 11.81
C ILE A 703 -34.75 19.06 11.07
N SER A 704 -34.15 20.13 11.59
CA SER A 704 -34.14 21.43 10.90
C SER A 704 -33.44 21.35 9.55
N SER A 705 -32.35 20.58 9.44
CA SER A 705 -31.63 20.39 8.17
C SER A 705 -32.47 19.65 7.13
N ILE A 706 -33.25 18.64 7.55
CA ILE A 706 -34.21 17.93 6.68
C ILE A 706 -35.32 18.89 6.25
N GLU A 707 -35.92 19.64 7.18
CA GLU A 707 -36.98 20.62 6.89
C GLU A 707 -36.53 21.74 5.95
N ALA A 708 -35.24 22.11 6.00
CA ALA A 708 -34.67 23.14 5.15
C ALA A 708 -34.31 22.64 3.74
N THR A 709 -33.98 21.35 3.60
CA THR A 709 -33.44 20.79 2.33
C THR A 709 -34.41 19.88 1.59
N VAL A 710 -35.45 19.39 2.25
CA VAL A 710 -36.42 18.43 1.66
C VAL A 710 -37.85 18.99 1.80
N PRO A 711 -38.64 19.04 0.70
CA PRO A 711 -40.02 19.49 0.78
C PRO A 711 -40.86 18.60 1.70
N ALA A 712 -41.72 19.19 2.53
CA ALA A 712 -42.53 18.46 3.52
C ALA A 712 -43.50 17.43 2.91
N SER A 713 -43.83 17.53 1.62
CA SER A 713 -44.64 16.54 0.90
C SER A 713 -43.91 15.22 0.64
N GLU A 714 -42.58 15.27 0.58
CA GLU A 714 -41.70 14.18 0.14
C GLU A 714 -41.37 13.18 1.26
N TYR A 715 -41.65 13.51 2.52
CA TYR A 715 -41.33 12.63 3.64
C TYR A 715 -42.40 12.57 4.72
N ARG A 716 -42.33 11.50 5.50
CA ARG A 716 -42.96 11.37 6.81
C ARG A 716 -41.87 11.10 7.83
N LEU A 717 -41.83 11.85 8.92
CA LEU A 717 -40.80 11.69 9.95
C LEU A 717 -41.35 10.99 11.20
N VAL A 718 -40.65 9.93 11.62
CA VAL A 718 -40.87 9.22 12.88
C VAL A 718 -39.59 9.32 13.72
N VAL A 719 -39.69 10.01 14.85
CA VAL A 719 -38.63 10.06 15.86
C VAL A 719 -38.94 9.04 16.95
N ILE A 720 -38.03 8.11 17.20
CA ILE A 720 -38.17 7.10 18.25
C ILE A 720 -37.52 7.62 19.53
N ASP A 721 -38.31 7.90 20.56
CA ASP A 721 -37.80 8.31 21.87
C ASP A 721 -37.48 7.10 22.75
N HIS A 722 -36.19 6.79 22.94
CA HIS A 722 -35.72 5.72 23.83
C HIS A 722 -35.54 6.21 25.27
N GLU A 723 -36.66 6.62 25.87
CA GLU A 723 -36.75 7.04 27.27
C GLU A 723 -35.86 8.25 27.60
N SER A 724 -35.94 9.32 26.80
CA SER A 724 -35.26 10.59 27.10
C SER A 724 -35.67 11.13 28.47
N ARG A 725 -34.68 11.57 29.24
CA ARG A 725 -34.85 11.94 30.66
C ARG A 725 -34.75 13.44 30.88
N GLU A 726 -33.97 14.14 30.07
CA GLU A 726 -33.73 15.57 30.23
C GLU A 726 -35.00 16.39 29.97
N ALA A 727 -35.22 17.42 30.79
CA ALA A 727 -36.41 18.27 30.67
C ALA A 727 -36.48 18.98 29.31
N GLN A 728 -35.33 19.40 28.77
CA GLN A 728 -35.21 20.01 27.45
C GLN A 728 -35.60 19.04 26.32
N SER A 729 -35.17 17.78 26.42
CA SER A 729 -35.49 16.72 25.46
C SER A 729 -36.99 16.46 25.44
N LYS A 730 -37.61 16.27 26.61
CA LYS A 730 -39.06 16.08 26.72
C LYS A 730 -39.86 17.26 26.18
N LYS A 731 -39.43 18.49 26.50
CA LYS A 731 -40.07 19.72 26.00
C LYS A 731 -40.04 19.79 24.48
N TYR A 732 -38.88 19.56 23.87
CA TYR A 732 -38.75 19.59 22.41
C TYR A 732 -39.51 18.45 21.74
N LEU A 733 -39.44 17.21 22.26
CA LEU A 733 -40.20 16.08 21.72
C LEU A 733 -41.72 16.34 21.76
N ALA A 734 -42.22 16.97 22.83
CA ALA A 734 -43.62 17.39 22.90
C ALA A 734 -43.99 18.49 21.89
N GLN A 735 -43.05 19.40 21.57
CA GLN A 735 -43.24 20.38 20.50
C GLN A 735 -43.20 19.72 19.12
N LEU A 736 -42.28 18.77 18.93
CA LEU A 736 -42.08 18.03 17.70
C LEU A 736 -43.28 17.16 17.35
N ALA A 737 -43.91 16.54 18.35
CA ALA A 737 -45.13 15.74 18.21
C ALA A 737 -46.32 16.50 17.61
N LYS A 738 -46.28 17.84 17.57
CA LYS A 738 -47.30 18.67 16.91
C LYS A 738 -47.17 18.69 15.38
N ARG A 739 -45.99 18.33 14.86
CA ARG A 739 -45.65 18.41 13.43
C ARG A 739 -45.25 17.07 12.84
N HIS A 740 -44.64 16.21 13.64
CA HIS A 740 -44.09 14.90 13.26
C HIS A 740 -44.53 13.81 14.24
N THR A 741 -44.28 12.55 13.90
CA THR A 741 -44.58 11.43 14.79
C THR A 741 -43.44 11.22 15.78
N VAL A 742 -43.76 11.19 17.08
CA VAL A 742 -42.81 10.79 18.14
C VAL A 742 -43.29 9.47 18.74
N MET A 743 -42.54 8.38 18.51
CA MET A 743 -42.86 7.03 18.95
C MET A 743 -42.07 6.69 20.22
N PRO A 744 -42.71 6.41 21.37
CA PRO A 744 -42.00 5.97 22.56
C PRO A 744 -41.47 4.54 22.39
N TYR A 745 -40.28 4.27 22.92
CA TYR A 745 -39.73 2.92 23.03
C TYR A 745 -39.16 2.69 24.44
N GLN A 746 -39.62 1.64 25.12
CA GLN A 746 -39.23 1.31 26.49
C GLN A 746 -38.36 0.04 26.54
N GLY A 747 -37.44 -0.01 27.50
CA GLY A 747 -36.62 -1.18 27.78
C GLY A 747 -35.18 -1.10 27.26
N LYS A 748 -34.55 -2.26 27.05
CA LYS A 748 -33.12 -2.33 26.68
C LYS A 748 -32.88 -1.75 25.28
N PHE A 749 -31.79 -0.99 25.15
CA PHE A 749 -31.33 -0.47 23.85
C PHE A 749 -31.17 -1.62 22.85
N ASN A 750 -31.82 -1.48 21.70
CA ASN A 750 -31.66 -2.36 20.56
C ASN A 750 -32.02 -1.58 19.29
N TYR A 751 -31.01 -1.12 18.55
CA TYR A 751 -31.20 -0.29 17.36
C TYR A 751 -32.06 -0.99 16.30
N ALA A 752 -31.78 -2.27 16.05
CA ALA A 752 -32.52 -3.10 15.11
C ALA A 752 -34.02 -3.19 15.47
N ARG A 753 -34.33 -3.46 16.74
CA ARG A 753 -35.72 -3.58 17.21
C ARG A 753 -36.49 -2.26 17.13
N MET A 754 -35.86 -1.15 17.51
CA MET A 754 -36.48 0.17 17.44
C MET A 754 -36.88 0.50 16.01
N ASN A 755 -35.95 0.36 15.06
CA ASN A 755 -36.22 0.60 13.64
C ASN A 755 -37.29 -0.34 13.09
N ASN A 756 -37.19 -1.65 13.36
CA ASN A 756 -38.21 -2.63 12.96
C ASN A 756 -39.61 -2.26 13.49
N LEU A 757 -39.71 -1.82 14.74
CA LEU A 757 -40.98 -1.39 15.34
C LEU A 757 -41.55 -0.14 14.65
N ALA A 758 -40.72 0.87 14.41
CA ALA A 758 -41.15 2.09 13.74
C ALA A 758 -41.67 1.81 12.32
N ILE A 759 -40.95 0.99 11.55
CA ILE A 759 -41.36 0.59 10.21
C ILE A 759 -42.67 -0.21 10.24
N ARG A 760 -42.82 -1.20 11.14
CA ARG A 760 -44.07 -1.97 11.26
C ARG A 760 -45.27 -1.11 11.64
N THR A 761 -45.05 -0.11 12.50
CA THR A 761 -46.13 0.71 13.07
C THR A 761 -46.52 1.88 12.16
N HIS A 762 -45.54 2.46 11.46
CA HIS A 762 -45.72 3.72 10.74
C HIS A 762 -45.39 3.67 9.25
N GLY A 763 -44.75 2.59 8.74
CA GLY A 763 -44.29 2.46 7.35
C GLY A 763 -45.19 1.58 6.48
N GLN A 764 -46.51 1.71 6.63
CA GLN A 764 -47.47 0.91 5.87
C GLN A 764 -47.74 1.47 4.46
N ASN A 765 -47.52 2.77 4.23
CA ASN A 765 -47.97 3.46 3.01
C ASN A 765 -46.83 4.02 2.16
N GLU A 766 -45.64 4.16 2.74
CA GLU A 766 -44.49 4.78 2.11
C GLU A 766 -43.71 3.75 1.27
N PRO A 767 -43.49 3.98 -0.04
CA PRO A 767 -42.73 3.06 -0.90
C PRO A 767 -41.25 2.94 -0.53
N PHE A 768 -40.72 3.92 0.19
CA PHE A 768 -39.33 4.00 0.61
C PHE A 768 -39.19 4.24 2.11
N VAL A 769 -38.09 3.75 2.66
CA VAL A 769 -37.70 3.97 4.05
C VAL A 769 -36.28 4.54 4.07
N LEU A 770 -36.03 5.50 4.96
CA LEU A 770 -34.73 6.09 5.23
C LEU A 770 -34.42 5.92 6.72
N PHE A 771 -33.39 5.13 7.01
CA PHE A 771 -32.81 5.04 8.34
C PHE A 771 -31.79 6.15 8.50
N MET A 772 -31.92 6.93 9.57
CA MET A 772 -31.06 8.08 9.82
C MET A 772 -30.76 8.23 11.31
N ASN A 773 -29.49 8.50 11.65
CA ASN A 773 -29.11 8.85 13.01
C ASN A 773 -29.56 10.29 13.35
N ASN A 774 -29.72 10.58 14.64
CA ASN A 774 -30.19 11.88 15.12
C ASN A 774 -29.17 13.03 15.02
N ASP A 775 -27.95 12.75 14.55
CA ASP A 775 -26.83 13.67 14.45
C ASP A 775 -26.29 13.79 13.00
N ILE A 776 -27.14 13.47 12.02
CA ILE A 776 -26.91 13.79 10.61
C ILE A 776 -27.34 15.23 10.33
N GLU A 777 -26.54 15.97 9.56
CA GLU A 777 -26.88 17.28 9.02
C GLU A 777 -26.78 17.26 7.49
N ALA A 778 -27.90 17.60 6.84
CA ALA A 778 -27.96 17.82 5.41
C ALA A 778 -27.73 19.30 5.07
N VAL A 779 -26.80 19.58 4.16
CA VAL A 779 -26.36 20.96 3.86
C VAL A 779 -26.84 21.49 2.52
N GLU A 780 -27.09 20.62 1.56
CA GLU A 780 -27.49 20.99 0.19
C GLU A 780 -28.77 20.25 -0.21
N ALA A 781 -29.69 20.93 -0.88
CA ALA A 781 -30.90 20.31 -1.43
C ALA A 781 -30.56 19.36 -2.60
N GLY A 782 -31.48 18.44 -2.94
CA GLY A 782 -31.28 17.47 -4.04
C GLY A 782 -30.66 16.13 -3.61
N TRP A 783 -30.06 16.07 -2.40
CA TRP A 783 -29.50 14.84 -1.84
C TRP A 783 -30.54 13.72 -1.71
N PHE A 784 -31.76 14.09 -1.34
CA PHE A 784 -32.83 13.17 -1.00
C PHE A 784 -33.43 12.51 -2.25
N GLU A 785 -33.71 13.31 -3.27
CA GLU A 785 -34.17 12.88 -4.60
C GLU A 785 -33.12 12.00 -5.28
N ARG A 786 -31.83 12.34 -5.13
CA ARG A 786 -30.72 11.52 -5.65
C ARG A 786 -30.63 10.17 -4.96
N MET A 787 -30.74 10.11 -3.64
CA MET A 787 -30.81 8.83 -2.93
C MET A 787 -32.05 8.04 -3.33
N ARG A 788 -33.20 8.69 -3.50
CA ARG A 788 -34.44 8.02 -3.91
C ARG A 788 -34.38 7.48 -5.33
N SER A 789 -33.79 8.19 -6.28
CA SER A 789 -33.62 7.71 -7.66
C SER A 789 -32.73 6.47 -7.74
N LEU A 790 -31.67 6.40 -6.93
CA LEU A 790 -30.85 5.20 -6.76
C LEU A 790 -31.65 4.08 -6.09
N ALA A 791 -32.27 4.35 -4.93
CA ALA A 791 -33.06 3.36 -4.19
C ALA A 791 -34.26 2.82 -4.99
N ALA A 792 -34.79 3.58 -5.95
CA ALA A 792 -35.89 3.16 -6.82
C ALA A 792 -35.51 2.05 -7.80
N ARG A 793 -34.23 1.93 -8.16
CA ARG A 793 -33.78 0.98 -9.18
C ARG A 793 -33.98 -0.47 -8.73
N PRO A 794 -34.62 -1.33 -9.54
CA PRO A 794 -34.96 -2.70 -9.13
C PRO A 794 -33.77 -3.59 -8.74
N ASP A 795 -32.58 -3.32 -9.27
CA ASP A 795 -31.35 -4.06 -8.95
C ASP A 795 -30.73 -3.66 -7.61
N ILE A 796 -31.01 -2.44 -7.11
CA ILE A 796 -30.47 -1.90 -5.86
C ILE A 796 -31.36 -2.30 -4.68
N GLY A 797 -30.76 -2.75 -3.59
CA GLY A 797 -31.47 -3.14 -2.37
C GLY A 797 -31.41 -2.06 -1.29
N ALA A 798 -30.28 -1.36 -1.17
CA ALA A 798 -30.13 -0.18 -0.34
C ALA A 798 -29.05 0.75 -0.90
N THR A 799 -29.17 2.04 -0.61
CA THR A 799 -28.17 3.06 -0.97
C THR A 799 -27.78 3.88 0.26
N GLY A 800 -26.48 4.13 0.39
CA GLY A 800 -25.90 5.04 1.37
C GLY A 800 -25.22 6.21 0.67
N THR A 801 -24.87 7.23 1.46
CA THR A 801 -24.24 8.47 1.01
C THR A 801 -22.89 8.67 1.69
N ALA A 802 -22.04 9.57 1.18
CA ALA A 802 -20.82 9.95 1.87
C ALA A 802 -21.16 10.74 3.13
N LEU A 803 -20.61 10.28 4.26
CA LEU A 803 -20.73 10.97 5.54
C LEU A 803 -19.38 11.54 5.95
N MET A 804 -19.39 12.80 6.36
CA MET A 804 -18.22 13.53 6.82
C MET A 804 -18.30 13.80 8.32
N TYR A 805 -17.14 13.79 8.97
CA TYR A 805 -17.00 14.38 10.29
C TYR A 805 -17.19 15.89 10.23
N SER A 806 -17.47 16.52 11.38
CA SER A 806 -17.56 17.99 11.50
C SER A 806 -16.27 18.72 11.07
N ASP A 807 -15.13 18.02 11.06
CA ASP A 807 -13.85 18.55 10.57
C ASP A 807 -13.64 18.36 9.06
N LYS A 808 -14.70 17.99 8.32
CA LYS A 808 -14.73 17.83 6.86
C LYS A 808 -13.89 16.68 6.31
N ARG A 809 -13.41 15.77 7.16
CA ARG A 809 -12.81 14.51 6.73
C ARG A 809 -13.86 13.43 6.53
N MET A 810 -13.54 12.45 5.69
CA MET A 810 -14.44 11.34 5.42
C MET A 810 -14.65 10.49 6.67
N GLN A 811 -15.89 10.09 6.92
CA GLN A 811 -16.26 9.13 7.96
C GLN A 811 -16.77 7.83 7.35
N HIS A 812 -17.57 7.90 6.29
CA HIS A 812 -18.13 6.73 5.61
C HIS A 812 -18.08 6.91 4.10
N ALA A 813 -17.38 6.00 3.43
CA ALA A 813 -17.37 5.85 1.97
C ALA A 813 -17.71 4.41 1.54
N GLY A 814 -18.71 3.79 2.19
CA GLY A 814 -18.96 2.35 2.13
C GLY A 814 -18.40 1.59 3.35
N VAL A 815 -18.74 0.31 3.46
CA VAL A 815 -18.22 -0.62 4.49
C VAL A 815 -17.54 -1.80 3.79
N ILE A 816 -16.35 -2.14 4.28
CA ILE A 816 -15.57 -3.30 3.82
C ILE A 816 -15.68 -4.41 4.88
N VAL A 817 -15.98 -5.64 4.47
CA VAL A 817 -15.96 -6.80 5.36
C VAL A 817 -14.53 -7.37 5.48
N GLY A 818 -14.14 -7.74 6.70
CA GLY A 818 -12.82 -8.27 7.04
C GLY A 818 -11.79 -7.20 7.39
N ILE A 819 -12.01 -5.95 7.02
CA ILE A 819 -11.16 -4.82 7.43
C ILE A 819 -11.17 -4.69 8.97
N ASN A 820 -9.99 -4.43 9.53
CA ASN A 820 -9.75 -4.37 10.97
C ASN A 820 -10.27 -5.59 11.76
N GLY A 821 -10.47 -6.73 11.08
CA GLY A 821 -10.86 -8.03 11.62
C GLY A 821 -12.34 -8.42 11.50
N LEU A 822 -13.27 -7.48 11.27
CA LEU A 822 -14.71 -7.78 11.16
C LEU A 822 -15.36 -7.01 10.01
N ALA A 823 -15.61 -5.71 10.19
CA ALA A 823 -16.05 -4.77 9.18
C ALA A 823 -15.82 -3.36 9.70
N ASP A 824 -15.51 -2.41 8.82
CA ASP A 824 -15.27 -1.00 9.15
C ASP A 824 -15.53 -0.12 7.92
N HIS A 825 -15.62 1.18 8.14
CA HIS A 825 -15.87 2.16 7.09
C HIS A 825 -14.64 2.34 6.20
N ALA A 826 -14.86 2.34 4.88
CA ALA A 826 -13.81 2.57 3.89
C ALA A 826 -13.37 4.04 3.84
N LEU A 827 -12.08 4.28 3.55
CA LEU A 827 -11.45 5.59 3.32
C LEU A 827 -11.69 6.57 4.47
N ARG A 828 -11.86 6.05 5.68
CA ARG A 828 -12.12 6.85 6.88
C ARG A 828 -10.93 7.75 7.16
N PHE A 829 -11.21 9.00 7.51
CA PHE A 829 -10.28 10.09 7.76
C PHE A 829 -9.55 10.66 6.53
N GLU A 830 -9.80 10.15 5.33
CA GLU A 830 -9.27 10.75 4.11
C GLU A 830 -9.85 12.17 3.93
N PRO A 831 -9.04 13.13 3.44
CA PRO A 831 -9.54 14.47 3.14
C PRO A 831 -10.53 14.38 1.98
N VAL A 832 -11.64 15.11 2.08
CA VAL A 832 -12.68 15.15 1.04
C VAL A 832 -12.27 16.13 -0.07
N TRP A 833 -11.47 17.14 0.23
CA TRP A 833 -10.96 18.10 -0.75
C TRP A 833 -9.43 18.11 -0.75
N ASN A 834 -8.85 18.34 -1.93
CA ASN A 834 -7.44 18.64 -2.11
C ASN A 834 -7.14 20.09 -1.70
N GLN A 835 -5.85 20.44 -1.63
CA GLN A 835 -5.44 21.79 -1.23
C GLN A 835 -5.90 22.89 -2.21
N ASP A 836 -6.04 22.55 -3.49
CA ASP A 836 -6.53 23.45 -4.54
C ASP A 836 -8.06 23.61 -4.57
N GLY A 837 -8.78 22.94 -3.66
CA GLY A 837 -10.23 22.96 -3.56
C GLY A 837 -10.95 21.94 -4.44
N SER A 838 -10.23 21.20 -5.30
CA SER A 838 -10.82 20.08 -6.06
C SER A 838 -11.21 18.91 -5.15
N ARG A 839 -12.16 18.06 -5.56
CA ARG A 839 -12.48 16.86 -4.77
C ARG A 839 -11.30 15.90 -4.78
N ASN A 840 -10.97 15.38 -3.61
CA ASN A 840 -10.10 14.21 -3.52
C ASN A 840 -10.86 13.01 -4.10
N LEU A 841 -10.31 12.42 -5.16
CA LEU A 841 -10.86 11.23 -5.79
C LEU A 841 -10.67 9.97 -4.91
N GLY A 842 -9.66 9.96 -4.04
CA GLY A 842 -9.24 8.77 -3.30
C GLY A 842 -8.65 7.69 -4.21
N TYR A 843 -8.40 6.51 -3.64
CA TYR A 843 -7.80 5.40 -4.39
C TYR A 843 -8.69 4.97 -5.56
N ASN A 844 -8.16 5.01 -6.78
CA ASN A 844 -8.86 4.72 -8.03
C ASN A 844 -10.21 5.45 -8.17
N ALA A 845 -10.33 6.69 -7.69
CA ALA A 845 -11.59 7.45 -7.68
C ALA A 845 -12.71 6.87 -6.81
N SER A 846 -12.41 5.92 -5.92
CA SER A 846 -13.41 5.25 -5.09
C SER A 846 -14.11 6.19 -4.08
N LEU A 847 -13.55 7.36 -3.77
CA LEU A 847 -14.16 8.28 -2.80
C LEU A 847 -15.34 9.05 -3.38
N THR A 848 -15.28 9.41 -4.66
CA THR A 848 -16.28 10.24 -5.36
C THR A 848 -17.21 9.43 -6.27
N ALA A 849 -16.86 8.18 -6.60
CA ALA A 849 -17.67 7.34 -7.47
C ALA A 849 -18.98 6.88 -6.81
N VAL A 850 -20.00 6.64 -7.65
CA VAL A 850 -21.16 5.82 -7.28
C VAL A 850 -20.77 4.37 -7.54
N ARG A 851 -20.76 3.51 -6.53
CA ARG A 851 -20.28 2.13 -6.71
C ARG A 851 -20.85 1.14 -5.70
N ASP A 852 -20.72 -0.13 -6.07
CA ASP A 852 -21.05 -1.26 -5.21
C ASP A 852 -20.05 -1.37 -4.04
N PHE A 853 -20.60 -1.64 -2.86
CA PHE A 853 -19.90 -2.12 -1.67
C PHE A 853 -20.67 -3.30 -1.07
N SER A 854 -20.06 -4.02 -0.12
CA SER A 854 -20.78 -5.10 0.59
C SER A 854 -21.82 -4.56 1.57
N ALA A 855 -21.60 -3.36 2.11
CA ALA A 855 -22.54 -2.70 2.99
C ALA A 855 -22.40 -1.17 2.98
N VAL A 856 -23.46 -0.50 3.40
CA VAL A 856 -23.53 0.93 3.74
C VAL A 856 -24.06 1.08 5.16
N THR A 857 -23.89 2.24 5.78
CA THR A 857 -24.32 2.43 7.17
C THR A 857 -25.75 2.96 7.29
N ALA A 858 -26.49 2.47 8.29
CA ALA A 858 -27.81 2.99 8.64
C ALA A 858 -27.78 4.37 9.32
N ALA A 859 -26.60 4.99 9.48
CA ALA A 859 -26.53 6.40 9.85
C ALA A 859 -27.22 7.30 8.80
N CYS A 860 -27.19 6.92 7.52
CA CYS A 860 -28.05 7.46 6.47
C CYS A 860 -28.16 6.43 5.33
N MET A 861 -29.23 5.62 5.34
CA MET A 861 -29.48 4.54 4.37
C MET A 861 -30.91 4.53 3.87
N MET A 862 -31.09 4.64 2.57
CA MET A 862 -32.40 4.58 1.91
C MET A 862 -32.60 3.25 1.20
N MET A 863 -33.81 2.70 1.26
CA MET A 863 -34.20 1.50 0.53
C MET A 863 -35.70 1.46 0.22
N ARG A 864 -36.11 0.59 -0.71
CA ARG A 864 -37.53 0.29 -0.93
C ARG A 864 -38.11 -0.45 0.26
N ARG A 865 -39.35 -0.10 0.62
CA ARG A 865 -40.12 -0.79 1.65
C ARG A 865 -40.29 -2.28 1.35
N SER A 866 -40.55 -2.60 0.09
CA SER A 866 -40.72 -3.99 -0.37
C SER A 866 -39.47 -4.86 -0.16
N VAL A 867 -38.27 -4.30 -0.37
CA VAL A 867 -37.01 -5.02 -0.09
C VAL A 867 -36.84 -5.24 1.41
N PHE A 868 -37.18 -4.25 2.24
CA PHE A 868 -37.09 -4.43 3.69
C PHE A 868 -38.00 -5.56 4.18
N ASP A 869 -39.21 -5.66 3.62
CA ASP A 869 -40.16 -6.73 3.94
C ASP A 869 -39.70 -8.10 3.43
N GLU A 870 -39.19 -8.17 2.20
CA GLU A 870 -38.63 -9.40 1.63
C GLU A 870 -37.51 -9.98 2.49
N ILE A 871 -36.62 -9.12 2.99
CA ILE A 871 -35.44 -9.50 3.79
C ILE A 871 -35.79 -9.74 5.27
N GLY A 872 -36.99 -9.36 5.71
CA GLY A 872 -37.46 -9.51 7.08
C GLY A 872 -36.90 -8.45 8.06
N GLY A 873 -36.46 -7.30 7.54
CA GLY A 873 -35.93 -6.19 8.32
C GLY A 873 -34.59 -6.44 9.02
N PHE A 874 -34.28 -5.63 10.03
CA PHE A 874 -33.05 -5.77 10.83
C PHE A 874 -33.10 -7.02 11.71
N ASN A 875 -31.96 -7.69 11.86
CA ASN A 875 -31.82 -8.80 12.78
C ASN A 875 -31.65 -8.28 14.22
N GLU A 876 -32.68 -8.46 15.06
CA GLU A 876 -32.70 -7.97 16.44
C GLU A 876 -31.66 -8.60 17.37
N ALA A 877 -30.94 -9.65 16.92
CA ALA A 877 -29.78 -10.20 17.64
C ALA A 877 -28.55 -9.28 17.61
N TYR A 878 -28.48 -8.35 16.64
CA TYR A 878 -27.46 -7.30 16.56
C TYR A 878 -27.99 -6.02 17.20
N ALA A 879 -27.76 -5.86 18.51
CA ALA A 879 -28.42 -4.79 19.27
C ALA A 879 -27.74 -3.43 19.13
N VAL A 880 -26.40 -3.42 18.99
CA VAL A 880 -25.56 -2.22 19.04
C VAL A 880 -24.75 -2.06 17.75
N GLY A 881 -23.91 -3.04 17.42
CA GLY A 881 -23.01 -3.02 16.27
C GLY A 881 -23.45 -3.96 15.15
N PHE A 882 -22.97 -3.71 13.93
CA PHE A 882 -23.16 -4.54 12.73
C PHE A 882 -24.61 -4.82 12.30
N ASN A 883 -25.61 -4.18 12.90
CA ASN A 883 -27.02 -4.41 12.54
C ASN A 883 -27.34 -3.99 11.10
N ASP A 884 -26.76 -2.88 10.65
CA ASP A 884 -26.85 -2.34 9.29
C ASP A 884 -26.02 -3.17 8.31
N THR A 885 -24.82 -3.57 8.72
CA THR A 885 -23.92 -4.43 7.95
C THR A 885 -24.57 -5.80 7.71
N ASP A 886 -25.13 -6.45 8.74
CA ASP A 886 -25.89 -7.70 8.60
C ASP A 886 -27.07 -7.57 7.64
N LEU A 887 -27.86 -6.49 7.77
CA LEU A 887 -28.98 -6.22 6.86
C LEU A 887 -28.50 -6.09 5.41
N CYS A 888 -27.46 -5.30 5.17
CA CYS A 888 -26.86 -5.14 3.85
C CYS A 888 -26.36 -6.47 3.27
N LEU A 889 -25.68 -7.29 4.07
CA LEU A 889 -25.16 -8.56 3.61
C LEU A 889 -26.29 -9.56 3.28
N ARG A 890 -27.40 -9.56 4.03
CA ARG A 890 -28.60 -10.35 3.67
C ARG A 890 -29.29 -9.84 2.41
N ILE A 891 -29.37 -8.52 2.22
CA ILE A 891 -29.83 -7.90 0.97
C ILE A 891 -28.97 -8.37 -0.21
N GLY A 892 -27.64 -8.39 -0.04
CA GLY A 892 -26.69 -8.90 -1.04
C GLY A 892 -26.89 -10.38 -1.36
N GLN A 893 -27.13 -11.23 -0.33
CA GLN A 893 -27.43 -12.65 -0.52
C GLN A 893 -28.72 -12.89 -1.31
N ALA A 894 -29.71 -11.99 -1.21
CA ALA A 894 -30.92 -12.01 -2.03
C ALA A 894 -30.69 -11.52 -3.48
N GLY A 895 -29.46 -11.13 -3.83
CA GLY A 895 -29.05 -10.75 -5.18
C GLY A 895 -29.26 -9.27 -5.53
N TYR A 896 -29.47 -8.41 -4.52
CA TYR A 896 -29.51 -6.97 -4.70
C TYR A 896 -28.13 -6.35 -4.54
N LYS A 897 -27.90 -5.22 -5.20
CA LYS A 897 -26.70 -4.38 -5.00
C LYS A 897 -26.86 -3.47 -3.80
N LEU A 898 -25.75 -3.13 -3.16
CA LEU A 898 -25.66 -2.11 -2.12
C LEU A 898 -24.79 -0.99 -2.69
N ILE A 899 -25.37 0.20 -2.84
CA ILE A 899 -24.72 1.31 -3.53
C ILE A 899 -24.28 2.37 -2.54
N TYR A 900 -23.03 2.79 -2.66
CA TYR A 900 -22.51 4.01 -2.07
C TYR A 900 -22.56 5.12 -3.10
N ASP A 901 -23.13 6.28 -2.75
CA ASP A 901 -23.10 7.51 -3.54
C ASP A 901 -22.07 8.50 -3.00
N GLY A 902 -20.89 8.55 -3.62
CA GLY A 902 -19.80 9.46 -3.24
C GLY A 902 -19.98 10.92 -3.65
N ARG A 903 -21.07 11.25 -4.35
CA ARG A 903 -21.40 12.62 -4.77
C ARG A 903 -22.27 13.37 -3.77
N THR A 904 -23.15 12.64 -3.07
CA THR A 904 -23.92 13.23 -1.99
C THR A 904 -23.03 13.32 -0.75
N LEU A 905 -22.88 14.52 -0.19
CA LEU A 905 -22.08 14.77 1.01
C LEU A 905 -22.98 15.25 2.15
N LEU A 906 -23.05 14.51 3.25
CA LEU A 906 -23.73 14.94 4.47
C LEU A 906 -22.74 14.96 5.65
N PHE A 907 -23.04 15.73 6.69
CA PHE A 907 -22.29 15.67 7.94
C PHE A 907 -22.91 14.65 8.87
N HIS A 908 -22.07 13.94 9.61
CA HIS A 908 -22.45 13.12 10.75
C HIS A 908 -21.59 13.57 11.93
N HIS A 909 -22.19 14.30 12.86
CA HIS A 909 -21.48 14.95 13.98
C HIS A 909 -21.08 13.99 15.11
N GLU A 910 -20.94 12.70 14.78
CA GLU A 910 -20.65 11.57 15.66
C GLU A 910 -19.60 11.94 16.72
N SER A 911 -20.06 12.25 17.94
CA SER A 911 -19.25 12.57 19.13
C SER A 911 -20.06 13.29 20.22
N VAL A 912 -21.12 14.04 19.89
CA VAL A 912 -21.77 14.94 20.85
C VAL A 912 -22.45 14.20 22.03
N THR A 913 -22.92 12.96 21.84
CA THR A 913 -23.53 12.14 22.91
C THR A 913 -22.69 10.93 23.36
N ARG A 914 -21.61 10.59 22.63
CA ARG A 914 -20.79 9.38 22.87
C ARG A 914 -19.39 9.63 23.45
N ILE A 915 -18.89 10.87 23.52
CA ILE A 915 -17.51 11.18 23.98
C ILE A 915 -17.22 10.69 25.43
N ALA A 916 -18.22 10.41 26.28
CA ALA A 916 -17.94 10.08 27.67
C ALA A 916 -17.55 8.62 27.97
N LYS A 917 -17.70 7.67 27.04
CA LYS A 917 -17.34 6.27 27.28
C LYS A 917 -16.80 5.65 26.00
N ALA A 918 -15.60 5.07 26.10
CA ALA A 918 -14.97 4.21 25.10
C ALA A 918 -16.00 3.49 24.23
N GLN A 919 -15.78 3.44 22.90
CA GLN A 919 -16.48 2.57 21.95
C GLN A 919 -17.02 1.35 22.70
N LEU A 920 -18.35 1.30 22.91
CA LEU A 920 -18.98 0.22 23.64
C LEU A 920 -18.66 -1.06 22.89
N LYS A 921 -17.63 -1.78 23.34
CA LYS A 921 -17.32 -3.10 22.83
C LYS A 921 -18.62 -3.90 22.92
N HIS A 922 -19.08 -4.40 21.79
CA HIS A 922 -20.28 -5.21 21.69
C HIS A 922 -19.87 -6.66 21.40
N PRO A 923 -19.25 -7.36 22.38
CA PRO A 923 -18.64 -8.67 22.15
C PRO A 923 -19.66 -9.72 21.68
N GLN A 924 -20.94 -9.56 22.02
CA GLN A 924 -22.00 -10.43 21.54
C GLN A 924 -22.27 -10.21 20.04
N ASP A 925 -22.35 -8.96 19.59
CA ASP A 925 -22.56 -8.62 18.19
C ASP A 925 -21.32 -9.03 17.36
N ASP A 926 -20.10 -8.84 17.88
CA ASP A 926 -18.86 -9.35 17.27
C ASP A 926 -18.91 -10.87 17.08
N SER A 927 -19.35 -11.59 18.12
CA SER A 927 -19.43 -13.05 18.10
C SER A 927 -20.49 -13.55 17.13
N ASN A 928 -21.64 -12.87 17.09
CA ASN A 928 -22.69 -13.13 16.10
C ASN A 928 -22.15 -12.89 14.69
N PHE A 929 -21.48 -11.77 14.45
CA PHE A 929 -20.96 -11.41 13.12
C PHE A 929 -19.92 -12.43 12.63
N ARG A 930 -18.97 -12.83 13.50
CA ARG A 930 -18.01 -13.89 13.17
C ARG A 930 -18.68 -15.20 12.81
N ARG A 931 -19.74 -15.59 13.54
CA ARG A 931 -20.47 -16.85 13.31
C ARG A 931 -21.27 -16.78 12.01
N ASP A 932 -22.06 -15.73 11.83
CA ASP A 932 -23.03 -15.63 10.74
C ASP A 932 -22.33 -15.34 9.40
N TRP A 933 -21.22 -14.60 9.42
CA TRP A 933 -20.49 -14.14 8.22
C TRP A 933 -19.08 -14.72 8.08
N GLN A 934 -18.77 -15.84 8.76
CA GLN A 934 -17.46 -16.49 8.70
C GLN A 934 -17.00 -16.76 7.26
N GLY A 935 -17.91 -17.21 6.40
CA GLY A 935 -17.61 -17.50 4.99
C GLY A 935 -17.09 -16.27 4.25
N LEU A 936 -17.72 -15.10 4.43
CA LEU A 936 -17.28 -13.85 3.79
C LEU A 936 -15.98 -13.32 4.41
N LEU A 937 -15.84 -13.40 5.74
CA LEU A 937 -14.62 -13.00 6.44
C LEU A 937 -13.40 -13.80 5.98
N THR A 938 -13.57 -15.10 5.71
CA THR A 938 -12.50 -15.98 5.20
C THR A 938 -12.28 -15.86 3.69
N GLY A 939 -13.36 -15.68 2.91
CA GLY A 939 -13.29 -15.55 1.45
C GLY A 939 -12.80 -14.17 0.97
N GLY A 940 -12.93 -13.15 1.82
CA GLY A 940 -12.64 -11.76 1.52
C GLY A 940 -13.81 -11.04 0.86
N ASP A 941 -13.92 -9.74 1.12
CA ASP A 941 -14.94 -8.89 0.53
C ASP A 941 -14.76 -8.78 -1.00
N PRO A 942 -15.79 -9.07 -1.81
CA PRO A 942 -15.68 -9.02 -3.27
C PRO A 942 -15.37 -7.62 -3.80
N TYR A 943 -15.82 -6.56 -3.12
CA TYR A 943 -15.66 -5.17 -3.54
C TYR A 943 -14.40 -4.50 -2.94
N TYR A 944 -13.55 -5.26 -2.25
CA TYR A 944 -12.25 -4.81 -1.78
C TYR A 944 -11.12 -5.76 -2.21
N SER A 945 -10.17 -5.29 -3.01
CA SER A 945 -9.15 -6.14 -3.64
C SER A 945 -8.34 -6.91 -2.59
N PRO A 946 -8.04 -8.21 -2.82
CA PRO A 946 -7.28 -8.99 -1.84
C PRO A 946 -5.78 -8.65 -1.90
N LEU A 947 -5.36 -7.86 -2.91
CA LEU A 947 -4.04 -7.24 -2.98
C LEU A 947 -3.89 -6.05 -2.03
N LEU A 948 -4.96 -5.63 -1.35
CA LEU A 948 -4.96 -4.50 -0.43
C LEU A 948 -4.88 -4.96 1.04
N GLU A 949 -4.35 -4.09 1.89
CA GLU A 949 -4.24 -4.29 3.34
C GLU A 949 -5.61 -4.35 4.00
N LEU A 950 -5.80 -5.28 4.93
CA LEU A 950 -7.02 -5.35 5.74
C LEU A 950 -6.85 -4.67 7.11
N TYR A 951 -5.63 -4.34 7.51
CA TYR A 951 -5.34 -3.76 8.82
C TYR A 951 -4.61 -2.44 8.70
N GLY A 952 -5.03 -1.46 9.50
CA GLY A 952 -4.41 -0.13 9.51
C GLY A 952 -4.99 0.76 8.41
N ALA A 953 -4.17 1.13 7.44
CA ALA A 953 -4.58 2.01 6.36
C ALA A 953 -5.14 1.20 5.19
N ASP A 954 -6.44 1.32 4.95
CA ASP A 954 -7.10 0.72 3.80
C ASP A 954 -6.59 1.30 2.47
N HIS A 955 -6.91 0.60 1.38
CA HIS A 955 -6.49 0.94 0.02
C HIS A 955 -4.97 1.10 -0.16
N LYS A 956 -4.19 0.45 0.71
CA LYS A 956 -2.76 0.22 0.52
C LYS A 956 -2.50 -1.16 -0.05
N LEU A 957 -1.51 -1.29 -0.92
CA LEU A 957 -1.03 -2.60 -1.35
C LEU A 957 -0.50 -3.39 -0.15
N ARG A 958 -0.91 -4.64 -0.07
CA ARG A 958 -0.53 -5.55 1.01
C ARG A 958 0.96 -5.87 0.96
N LEU A 959 1.61 -5.97 2.12
CA LEU A 959 3.04 -6.31 2.20
C LEU A 959 3.34 -7.81 2.20
N ALA A 960 2.37 -8.64 2.60
CA ALA A 960 2.50 -10.10 2.70
C ALA A 960 1.81 -10.83 1.55
N GLU A 961 2.23 -12.07 1.28
CA GLU A 961 1.59 -12.94 0.29
C GLU A 961 0.08 -13.04 0.52
N CYS A 962 -0.68 -12.96 -0.59
CA CYS A 962 -2.12 -12.99 -0.54
C CYS A 962 -2.63 -14.44 -0.39
N PRO A 963 -3.47 -14.74 0.63
CA PRO A 963 -3.92 -16.10 0.91
C PRO A 963 -4.88 -16.67 -0.15
N SER A 964 -5.54 -15.82 -0.94
CA SER A 964 -6.43 -16.24 -2.03
C SER A 964 -6.44 -15.24 -3.17
N LEU A 965 -6.01 -15.70 -4.35
CA LEU A 965 -6.04 -14.96 -5.61
C LEU A 965 -7.04 -15.59 -6.59
N ALA A 966 -8.12 -16.17 -6.05
CA ALA A 966 -9.18 -16.76 -6.83
C ALA A 966 -9.95 -15.68 -7.62
N PRO A 967 -10.37 -15.96 -8.88
CA PRO A 967 -11.17 -15.01 -9.64
C PRO A 967 -12.49 -14.68 -8.92
N ARG A 968 -12.86 -13.40 -8.93
CA ARG A 968 -14.12 -12.90 -8.37
C ARG A 968 -15.13 -12.71 -9.48
N VAL A 969 -16.29 -13.34 -9.37
CA VAL A 969 -17.27 -13.39 -10.45
C VAL A 969 -18.53 -12.67 -10.05
N VAL A 970 -18.98 -11.74 -10.89
CA VAL A 970 -20.22 -10.99 -10.71
C VAL A 970 -21.19 -11.38 -11.83
N PRO A 971 -22.42 -11.83 -11.48
CA PRO A 971 -23.47 -12.01 -12.48
C PRO A 971 -23.96 -10.65 -12.97
N VAL A 972 -24.08 -10.50 -14.29
CA VAL A 972 -24.63 -9.30 -14.93
C VAL A 972 -26.06 -9.59 -15.38
N SER A 973 -26.98 -8.69 -15.05
CA SER A 973 -28.40 -8.80 -15.40
C SER A 973 -28.95 -7.42 -15.73
N LEU A 974 -28.46 -6.83 -16.81
CA LEU A 974 -28.93 -5.54 -17.30
C LEU A 974 -30.19 -5.77 -18.15
N GLY A 975 -31.33 -5.23 -17.70
CA GLY A 975 -32.58 -5.21 -18.46
C GLY A 975 -33.31 -6.57 -18.64
N ARG A 976 -32.83 -7.66 -18.04
CA ARG A 976 -33.51 -8.97 -18.06
C ARG A 976 -34.23 -9.23 -16.72
N PRO A 977 -35.50 -9.64 -16.70
CA PRO A 977 -36.20 -9.97 -15.46
C PRO A 977 -35.45 -11.09 -14.73
N ARG A 978 -35.27 -10.94 -13.41
CA ARG A 978 -34.64 -11.97 -12.57
C ARG A 978 -35.39 -13.29 -12.75
N PRO A 979 -34.73 -14.43 -13.00
CA PRO A 979 -35.38 -15.73 -12.85
C PRO A 979 -35.81 -15.84 -11.40
N GLY A 980 -37.11 -16.04 -11.15
CA GLY A 980 -37.68 -16.12 -9.80
C GLY A 980 -36.95 -17.19 -8.99
N LYS A 981 -36.11 -16.77 -8.04
CA LYS A 981 -35.50 -17.69 -7.07
C LYS A 981 -36.42 -17.80 -5.88
N VAL A 982 -36.83 -19.03 -5.60
CA VAL A 982 -37.50 -19.41 -4.35
C VAL A 982 -36.61 -18.97 -3.19
N ALA A 983 -37.16 -18.13 -2.31
CA ALA A 983 -36.47 -17.68 -1.10
C ALA A 983 -35.87 -18.89 -0.36
N PRO A 984 -34.62 -18.81 0.14
CA PRO A 984 -34.09 -19.86 1.00
C PRO A 984 -34.98 -19.93 2.24
N ARG A 985 -35.71 -21.04 2.41
CA ARG A 985 -36.45 -21.34 3.64
C ARG A 985 -35.48 -21.16 4.81
N ALA A 986 -35.77 -20.22 5.70
CA ALA A 986 -35.10 -20.11 6.98
C ALA A 986 -35.09 -21.50 7.62
N GLN A 987 -33.91 -22.06 7.86
CA GLN A 987 -33.82 -23.30 8.63
C GLN A 987 -34.37 -22.99 10.03
N PRO A 988 -35.43 -23.67 10.50
CA PRO A 988 -35.89 -23.50 11.87
C PRO A 988 -34.75 -23.96 12.79
N GLY A 989 -34.36 -23.10 13.72
CA GLY A 989 -33.30 -23.38 14.67
C GLY A 989 -33.47 -24.75 15.31
N ARG A 990 -32.40 -25.55 15.31
CA ARG A 990 -32.29 -26.78 16.10
C ARG A 990 -32.62 -26.43 17.56
N LYS A 991 -33.81 -26.82 18.01
CA LYS A 991 -34.15 -26.83 19.44
C LYS A 991 -33.12 -27.67 20.19
N SER A 992 -32.56 -27.08 21.24
CA SER A 992 -31.72 -27.77 22.21
C SER A 992 -32.47 -28.99 22.76
N ARG A 993 -31.82 -30.15 22.74
CA ARG A 993 -32.30 -31.34 23.45
C ARG A 993 -32.14 -31.09 24.95
N SER A 994 -33.23 -30.71 25.60
CA SER A 994 -33.37 -30.83 27.05
C SER A 994 -33.53 -32.31 27.44
N ALA A 995 -33.06 -32.61 28.66
CA ALA A 995 -32.95 -33.93 29.24
C ALA A 995 -34.28 -34.72 29.23
N LYS A 996 -34.16 -36.03 28.94
CA LYS A 996 -35.22 -37.02 29.22
C LYS A 996 -35.37 -37.21 30.74
N PRO A 997 -36.60 -37.38 31.22
CA PRO A 997 -36.87 -38.38 32.23
C PRO A 997 -37.86 -39.43 31.72
N VAL A 998 -37.44 -40.69 31.90
CA VAL A 998 -38.17 -41.89 32.31
C VAL A 998 -39.53 -42.25 31.66
N SER A 999 -39.57 -43.53 31.28
CA SER A 999 -40.63 -44.37 30.71
C SER A 999 -41.99 -44.36 31.41
N VAL A 1000 -43.06 -44.48 30.62
CA VAL A 1000 -44.17 -45.44 30.83
C VAL A 1000 -44.63 -45.95 29.46
N ALA A 1001 -44.98 -47.24 29.42
CA ALA A 1001 -45.20 -48.07 28.25
C ALA A 1001 -46.63 -48.05 27.66
N ARG A 1002 -46.77 -48.71 26.49
CA ARG A 1002 -47.97 -49.39 25.92
C ARG A 1002 -49.03 -48.44 25.31
N ILE A 1003 -49.68 -48.62 24.16
CA ILE A 1003 -50.02 -49.68 23.17
C ILE A 1003 -50.37 -48.88 21.87
N GLY A 1004 -49.93 -49.18 20.64
CA GLY A 1004 -50.48 -50.17 19.70
C GLY A 1004 -51.23 -49.51 18.52
N ALA A 1005 -51.06 -50.06 17.30
CA ALA A 1005 -51.79 -49.84 16.03
C ALA A 1005 -51.62 -48.46 15.33
N ALA A 1006 -51.05 -48.32 14.12
CA ALA A 1006 -51.34 -48.87 12.77
C ALA A 1006 -52.32 -48.01 11.94
N ALA A 1007 -51.87 -47.66 10.71
CA ALA A 1007 -52.59 -47.06 9.56
C ALA A 1007 -53.17 -45.63 9.77
N ASP A 1008 -53.05 -44.64 8.89
CA ASP A 1008 -52.68 -44.53 7.46
C ASP A 1008 -51.78 -43.30 7.21
#